data_AF-A0A5K1UFX8-F1
#
_entry.id   AF-A0A5K1UFX8-F1
#
_cell.length_a   1.000
_cell.length_b   1.000
_cell.length_c   1.000
_cell.angle_alpha   90.00
_cell.angle_beta   90.00
_cell.angle_gamma   90.00
#
_symmetry.space_group_name_H-M   'P 1'
#
loop_
_entity.id
_entity.type
_entity.pdbx_description
1 polymer ?
#
loop_
_entity_poly.entity_id
_entity_poly.type
_entity_poly.pdbx_seq_one_letter_code
_entity_poly.pdbx_strand_id
1 'polypeptide(L)'
;MSRVVVRFSLNGQCIANKPLNSQDKLKTAREKIKEKMSDSQHFLTKDGDVIDVNDEESYTIGDVIDEKRVINIKGTEVKKGIRIKINDKVLTTLEIDNKTKINIIRTLVQNIPESAHFYTIDNDKIERDEEEDYIVQDIINNEEINLKEEKENTSEEENVTIKINLNGKLFMKKQLNKNTSLANIRKKLEIVTCVTKGFVFKDQEGCEISTDKEKSLKLSYILHDNIFDITEKEESDTSPTNTSAHGTSQNNTINVSKQNIPIKGSKRLQNHEEGKLKIYLYPNEPFNHKDENDAIAILVVGETGSGKTTLLNSFVNALYGIKITDDFRYIIINEDHLEQYGNMSVSQTSQVSIYNIKRTKRTPPIKIIDTPGFGDTRGIAWDKEITKQIKKAFETKVFDLNAICFVASSSNVKLTASQKYIFGNIVDLFGKDVKKNFIAMLTFCDGKKPQVINALQSKECIFSTIIPEIDNPWYLKFNNSAIYDDNTEDEFTQMFWKLGMKNFDDFISKLVKLPRISLKQSREVLKRRECIKTQIEGLRISLNNGLLKLDEIKQYCEQFYLNRDKVKNNEDFTITVDITKQIKIDLEPGEYVTNCFYCHKTCHYRCYIPGDMKRECYCIDNDYCNVCKCHYKHHASSPYRFDYVIVKEKQTAQEILERYNEGKKGMANAESMLKKLEEEYYNIQMDCYDKEIEIIECVNKLSEIALNDKITSSNEYLDILIQTENEEKKTGYKVRIEGYKQLKQANEIIEDIMKKSTTKKSKEEIKAEYEVKRKELKEGEKTTMDKLIEKMRSLFSW
;
A
#
# COMPACT_ATOMS: atom_id res chain seq x y z
N MET A 1 23.32 28.81 40.77
CA MET A 1 22.33 28.87 39.67
C MET A 1 22.93 28.22 38.44
N SER A 2 22.55 26.98 38.14
CA SER A 2 23.06 26.28 36.96
C SER A 2 22.42 26.89 35.71
N ARG A 3 23.24 27.45 34.83
CA ARG A 3 22.82 27.73 33.45
C ARG A 3 22.64 26.38 32.76
N VAL A 4 21.42 26.14 32.28
CA VAL A 4 21.02 24.91 31.61
C VAL A 4 20.64 25.28 30.17
N VAL A 5 21.19 24.57 29.19
CA VAL A 5 20.69 24.67 27.81
C VAL A 5 19.44 23.82 27.74
N VAL A 6 18.29 24.46 27.54
CA VAL A 6 16.98 23.83 27.47
C VAL A 6 16.56 23.68 26.02
N ARG A 7 16.09 22.49 25.66
CA ARG A 7 15.53 22.18 24.35
C ARG A 7 14.01 22.28 24.40
N PHE A 8 13.41 23.07 23.52
CA PHE A 8 11.97 23.20 23.39
C PHE A 8 11.47 22.32 22.24
N SER A 9 10.51 21.46 22.52
CA SER A 9 9.97 20.48 21.58
C SER A 9 8.47 20.69 21.42
N LEU A 10 8.03 21.09 20.22
CA LEU A 10 6.61 21.20 19.87
C LEU A 10 6.16 19.92 19.18
N ASN A 11 5.19 19.20 19.76
CA ASN A 11 4.70 17.92 19.22
C ASN A 11 5.82 16.92 18.84
N GLY A 12 6.90 16.88 19.64
CA GLY A 12 8.04 15.99 19.40
C GLY A 12 9.14 16.55 18.49
N GLN A 13 8.95 17.73 17.88
CA GLN A 13 9.94 18.38 17.02
C GLN A 13 10.63 19.54 17.74
N CYS A 14 11.97 19.54 17.73
CA CYS A 14 12.77 20.60 18.34
C CYS A 14 12.59 21.94 17.60
N ILE A 15 12.06 22.96 18.28
CA ILE A 15 11.86 24.31 17.73
C ILE A 15 12.95 25.30 18.15
N ALA A 16 13.51 25.15 19.35
CA ALA A 16 14.51 26.06 19.88
C ALA A 16 15.43 25.38 20.91
N ASN A 17 16.66 25.87 21.01
CA ASN A 17 17.57 25.58 22.12
C ASN A 17 18.00 26.92 22.72
N LYS A 18 17.78 27.14 24.02
CA LYS A 18 18.11 28.41 24.68
C LYS A 18 18.80 28.15 26.02
N PRO A 19 19.85 28.93 26.37
CA PRO A 19 20.41 28.92 27.70
C PRO A 19 19.46 29.63 28.67
N LEU A 20 19.01 28.91 29.70
CA LEU A 20 18.12 29.39 30.76
C LEU A 20 18.69 29.03 32.13
N ASN A 21 18.18 29.67 33.17
CA ASN A 21 18.44 29.25 34.54
C ASN A 21 17.33 28.30 35.00
N SER A 22 17.70 27.25 35.74
CA SER A 22 16.72 26.32 36.33
C SER A 22 15.64 26.98 37.19
N GLN A 23 15.91 28.18 37.73
CA GLN A 23 14.98 28.97 38.55
C GLN A 23 14.22 30.04 37.74
N ASP A 24 14.47 30.19 36.44
CA ASP A 24 13.67 31.08 35.60
C ASP A 24 12.22 30.58 35.57
N LYS A 25 11.26 31.50 35.51
CA LYS A 25 9.83 31.15 35.36
C LYS A 25 9.52 30.76 33.92
N LEU A 26 8.50 29.92 33.71
CA LEU A 26 8.09 29.53 32.36
C LEU A 26 7.71 30.73 31.50
N LYS A 27 7.12 31.78 32.09
CA LYS A 27 6.81 33.04 31.40
C LYS A 27 8.06 33.67 30.74
N THR A 28 9.20 33.66 31.44
CA THR A 28 10.49 34.13 30.92
C THR A 28 10.99 33.27 29.76
N ALA A 29 10.74 31.95 29.81
CA ALA A 29 11.07 31.07 28.70
C ALA A 29 10.20 31.33 27.47
N ARG A 30 8.88 31.54 27.65
CA ARG A 30 7.95 31.91 26.58
C ARG A 30 8.40 33.17 25.83
N GLU A 31 8.76 34.22 26.56
CA GLU A 31 9.27 35.47 25.95
C GLU A 31 10.51 35.22 25.09
N LYS A 32 11.43 34.36 25.53
CA LYS A 32 12.66 34.02 24.80
C LYS A 32 12.46 33.17 23.54
N ILE A 33 11.28 32.55 23.38
CA ILE A 33 10.91 31.74 22.22
C ILE A 33 9.65 32.26 21.51
N LYS A 34 9.20 33.49 21.80
CA LYS A 34 7.94 34.07 21.31
C LYS A 34 7.82 34.10 19.79
N GLU A 35 8.93 34.21 19.06
CA GLU A 35 8.94 34.13 17.58
C GLU A 35 8.72 32.70 17.04
N LYS A 36 8.84 31.68 17.89
CA LYS A 36 8.79 30.25 17.53
C LYS A 36 7.67 29.48 18.22
N MET A 37 6.89 30.16 19.06
CA MET A 37 5.82 29.59 19.86
C MET A 37 4.62 30.54 19.81
N SER A 38 3.43 30.03 19.47
CA SER A 38 2.20 30.84 19.42
C SER A 38 1.57 31.00 20.81
N ASP A 39 0.72 32.01 20.98
CA ASP A 39 0.00 32.24 22.23
C ASP A 39 -1.00 31.11 22.56
N SER A 40 -1.41 30.34 21.55
CA SER A 40 -2.27 29.14 21.64
C SER A 40 -1.52 27.84 21.97
N GLN A 41 -0.20 27.88 22.10
CA GLN A 41 0.60 26.72 22.51
C GLN A 41 0.86 26.78 24.00
N HIS A 42 0.87 25.61 24.65
CA HIS A 42 1.05 25.47 26.09
C HIS A 42 2.26 24.60 26.42
N PHE A 43 2.99 24.96 27.48
CA PHE A 43 4.00 24.06 28.04
C PHE A 43 3.33 22.85 28.69
N LEU A 44 4.02 21.72 28.69
CA LEU A 44 3.60 20.51 29.39
C LEU A 44 4.43 20.30 30.65
N THR A 45 3.84 19.74 31.70
CA THR A 45 4.57 19.20 32.85
C THR A 45 5.42 17.98 32.45
N LYS A 46 6.27 17.47 33.36
CA LYS A 46 7.05 16.24 33.15
C LYS A 46 6.17 15.02 32.82
N ASP A 47 4.99 14.97 33.43
CA ASP A 47 4.02 13.88 33.28
C ASP A 47 3.12 14.07 32.04
N GLY A 48 3.27 15.20 31.33
CA GLY A 48 2.56 15.48 30.07
C GLY A 48 1.27 16.29 30.19
N ASP A 49 0.98 16.85 31.37
CA ASP A 49 -0.19 17.69 31.62
C ASP A 49 0.00 19.10 31.07
N VAL A 50 -1.09 19.71 30.59
CA VAL A 50 -1.06 21.07 30.02
C VAL A 50 -0.96 22.11 31.12
N ILE A 51 0.00 23.03 31.02
CA ILE A 51 0.15 24.18 31.90
C ILE A 51 -0.60 25.36 31.26
N ASP A 52 -1.59 25.91 31.98
CA ASP A 52 -2.29 27.11 31.55
C ASP A 52 -1.31 28.30 31.47
N VAL A 53 -1.48 29.16 30.46
CA VAL A 53 -0.61 30.34 30.27
C VAL A 53 -0.65 31.25 31.50
N ASN A 54 -1.78 31.33 32.19
CA ASN A 54 -1.93 32.13 33.42
C ASN A 54 -1.14 31.55 34.60
N ASP A 55 -0.83 30.26 34.57
CA ASP A 55 -0.11 29.56 35.64
C ASP A 55 1.41 29.51 35.40
N GLU A 56 1.91 30.02 34.27
CA GLU A 56 3.34 29.98 33.92
C GLU A 56 4.25 30.77 34.88
N GLU A 57 3.69 31.67 35.69
CA GLU A 57 4.43 32.35 36.77
C GLU A 57 4.61 31.46 38.02
N SER A 58 3.80 30.40 38.15
CA SER A 58 3.86 29.45 39.26
C SER A 58 4.93 28.39 39.06
N TYR A 59 5.31 28.08 37.82
CA TYR A 59 6.29 27.04 37.47
C TYR A 59 7.68 27.61 37.13
N THR A 60 8.72 26.91 37.58
CA THR A 60 10.10 27.15 37.16
C THR A 60 10.53 26.18 36.06
N ILE A 61 11.60 26.53 35.33
CA ILE A 61 12.20 25.64 34.32
C ILE A 61 12.60 24.29 34.92
N GLY A 62 13.11 24.25 36.16
CA GLY A 62 13.50 23.01 36.85
C GLY A 62 12.33 22.07 37.13
N ASP A 63 11.13 22.61 37.31
CA ASP A 63 9.92 21.82 37.58
C ASP A 63 9.51 21.01 36.34
N VAL A 64 9.82 21.52 35.16
CA VAL A 64 9.26 21.06 33.88
C VAL A 64 10.26 20.31 33.00
N ILE A 65 11.56 20.62 33.10
CA ILE A 65 12.58 19.93 32.29
C ILE A 65 12.77 18.47 32.70
N ASP A 66 12.83 17.56 31.73
CA ASP A 66 13.22 16.16 31.96
C ASP A 66 14.74 15.99 32.17
N GLU A 67 15.19 14.75 32.41
CA GLU A 67 16.63 14.42 32.56
C GLU A 67 17.47 14.80 31.32
N LYS A 68 16.82 14.90 30.15
CA LYS A 68 17.40 15.30 28.86
C LYS A 68 17.31 16.82 28.62
N ARG A 69 16.81 17.58 29.59
CA ARG A 69 16.63 19.04 29.57
C ARG A 69 15.68 19.51 28.47
N VAL A 70 14.63 18.74 28.22
CA VAL A 70 13.60 19.04 27.23
C VAL A 70 12.36 19.60 27.92
N ILE A 71 11.79 20.67 27.37
CA ILE A 71 10.45 21.15 27.68
C ILE A 71 9.56 20.82 26.48
N ASN A 72 8.49 20.07 26.72
CA ASN A 72 7.50 19.74 25.71
C ASN A 72 6.43 20.82 25.65
N ILE A 73 6.01 21.14 24.43
CA ILE A 73 4.98 22.12 24.11
C ILE A 73 3.91 21.40 23.30
N LYS A 74 2.64 21.63 23.65
CA LYS A 74 1.48 21.12 22.94
C LYS A 74 0.67 22.29 22.41
N GLY A 75 0.29 22.24 21.13
CA GLY A 75 -0.68 23.19 20.58
C GLY A 75 -2.09 22.79 20.98
N THR A 76 -2.84 23.72 21.57
CA THR A 76 -4.32 23.70 21.60
C THR A 76 -4.74 24.79 20.61
N GLU A 77 -5.11 24.49 19.38
CA GLU A 77 -6.49 24.22 19.02
C GLU A 77 -6.58 23.99 17.50
N VAL A 78 -7.75 23.50 17.11
CA VAL A 78 -8.23 23.18 15.77
C VAL A 78 -7.71 24.12 14.69
N LYS A 79 -6.75 23.63 13.89
CA LYS A 79 -6.53 24.18 12.56
C LYS A 79 -7.74 23.85 11.71
N LYS A 80 -8.58 24.84 11.41
CA LYS A 80 -9.68 24.66 10.46
C LYS A 80 -9.12 24.79 9.05
N GLY A 81 -9.48 23.86 8.17
CA GLY A 81 -9.13 23.95 6.75
C GLY A 81 -9.95 25.05 6.09
N ILE A 82 -9.34 26.20 5.84
CA ILE A 82 -9.98 27.34 5.17
C ILE A 82 -9.86 27.13 3.66
N ARG A 83 -10.99 27.07 2.97
CA ARG A 83 -11.03 26.94 1.51
C ARG A 83 -10.84 28.29 0.85
N ILE A 84 -9.81 28.41 0.02
CA ILE A 84 -9.54 29.62 -0.76
C ILE A 84 -10.08 29.40 -2.17
N LYS A 85 -10.96 30.29 -2.62
CA LYS A 85 -11.63 30.23 -3.92
C LYS A 85 -11.26 31.44 -4.78
N ILE A 86 -11.18 31.23 -6.10
CA ILE A 86 -11.11 32.31 -7.09
C ILE A 86 -12.29 32.13 -8.05
N ASN A 87 -13.12 33.16 -8.24
CA ASN A 87 -14.31 33.11 -9.10
C ASN A 87 -15.16 31.84 -8.82
N ASP A 88 -15.45 31.57 -7.55
CA ASP A 88 -16.19 30.42 -7.02
C ASP A 88 -15.56 29.02 -7.24
N LYS A 89 -14.34 28.94 -7.78
CA LYS A 89 -13.58 27.68 -7.88
C LYS A 89 -12.59 27.55 -6.74
N VAL A 90 -12.61 26.42 -6.04
CA VAL A 90 -11.65 26.12 -4.96
C VAL A 90 -10.25 25.99 -5.55
N LEU A 91 -9.34 26.86 -5.11
CA LEU A 91 -7.94 26.86 -5.49
C LEU A 91 -7.14 25.92 -4.60
N THR A 92 -7.35 26.02 -3.29
CA THR A 92 -6.69 25.18 -2.27
C THR A 92 -7.43 25.25 -0.95
N THR A 93 -7.10 24.37 -0.01
CA THR A 93 -7.54 24.45 1.39
C THR A 93 -6.29 24.60 2.25
N LEU A 94 -6.20 25.66 3.04
CA LEU A 94 -5.07 25.91 3.92
C LEU A 94 -5.51 25.88 5.38
N GLU A 95 -4.71 25.23 6.20
CA GLU A 95 -4.84 25.30 7.65
C GLU A 95 -4.16 26.58 8.16
N ILE A 96 -4.95 27.64 8.35
CA ILE A 96 -4.47 28.97 8.75
C ILE A 96 -5.25 29.46 9.97
N ASP A 97 -4.56 30.14 10.88
CA ASP A 97 -5.17 30.79 12.04
C ASP A 97 -6.00 32.01 11.60
N ASN A 98 -7.21 32.18 12.16
CA ASN A 98 -8.09 33.31 11.87
C ASN A 98 -7.45 34.69 12.15
N LYS A 99 -6.42 34.77 12.98
CA LYS A 99 -5.67 36.01 13.26
C LYS A 99 -4.51 36.28 12.30
N THR A 100 -4.30 35.42 11.29
CA THR A 100 -3.23 35.58 10.30
C THR A 100 -3.54 36.76 9.37
N LYS A 101 -2.56 37.62 9.10
CA LYS A 101 -2.69 38.71 8.10
C LYS A 101 -2.92 38.15 6.69
N ILE A 102 -3.77 38.80 5.91
CA ILE A 102 -4.19 38.26 4.61
C ILE A 102 -3.06 38.31 3.55
N ASN A 103 -2.11 39.25 3.64
CA ASN A 103 -0.94 39.27 2.74
C ASN A 103 -0.13 37.95 2.76
N ILE A 104 -0.16 37.24 3.90
CA ILE A 104 0.60 36.00 4.11
C ILE A 104 -0.04 34.89 3.26
N ILE A 105 -1.35 34.95 3.02
CA ILE A 105 -2.09 33.98 2.21
C ILE A 105 -1.58 34.00 0.75
N ARG A 106 -1.32 35.19 0.18
CA ARG A 106 -0.73 35.28 -1.18
C ARG A 106 0.65 34.64 -1.26
N THR A 107 1.44 34.78 -0.19
CA THR A 107 2.78 34.17 -0.14
C THR A 107 2.69 32.64 -0.02
N LEU A 108 1.69 32.14 0.73
CA LEU A 108 1.47 30.70 0.94
C LEU A 108 0.82 30.01 -0.26
N VAL A 109 0.02 30.72 -1.06
CA VAL A 109 -0.68 30.19 -2.24
C VAL A 109 -0.04 30.72 -3.52
N GLN A 110 0.92 29.98 -4.08
CA GLN A 110 1.68 30.37 -5.28
C GLN A 110 0.85 30.56 -6.57
N ASN A 111 -0.44 30.18 -6.57
CA ASN A 111 -1.31 30.17 -7.74
C ASN A 111 -2.40 31.26 -7.72
N ILE A 112 -2.32 32.27 -6.83
CA ILE A 112 -3.24 33.41 -6.88
C ILE A 112 -2.76 34.39 -7.98
N PRO A 113 -3.53 34.63 -9.05
CA PRO A 113 -3.19 35.59 -10.09
C PRO A 113 -3.03 37.01 -9.53
N GLU A 114 -2.16 37.81 -10.15
CA GLU A 114 -1.99 39.23 -9.79
C GLU A 114 -3.26 40.07 -10.02
N SER A 115 -4.12 39.64 -10.94
CA SER A 115 -5.43 40.21 -11.29
C SER A 115 -6.55 39.86 -10.30
N ALA A 116 -6.29 39.02 -9.30
CA ALA A 116 -7.28 38.60 -8.31
C ALA A 116 -7.18 39.43 -7.02
N HIS A 117 -8.32 39.87 -6.48
CA HIS A 117 -8.41 40.67 -5.24
C HIS A 117 -9.19 39.94 -4.14
N PHE A 118 -8.83 40.20 -2.88
CA PHE A 118 -9.60 39.78 -1.71
C PHE A 118 -10.80 40.70 -1.49
N TYR A 119 -11.83 40.16 -0.84
CA TYR A 119 -13.04 40.90 -0.50
C TYR A 119 -13.34 40.70 0.98
N THR A 120 -13.85 41.75 1.63
CA THR A 120 -14.39 41.67 2.99
C THR A 120 -15.68 40.82 3.03
N ILE A 121 -16.15 40.48 4.23
CA ILE A 121 -17.44 39.79 4.40
C ILE A 121 -18.60 40.60 3.78
N ASP A 122 -18.50 41.93 3.79
CA ASP A 122 -19.46 42.85 3.20
C ASP A 122 -19.28 43.05 1.68
N ASN A 123 -18.39 42.25 1.06
CA ASN A 123 -18.09 42.24 -0.37
C ASN A 123 -17.38 43.51 -0.88
N ASP A 124 -16.71 44.26 -0.01
CA ASP A 124 -15.87 45.38 -0.40
C ASP A 124 -14.51 44.88 -0.89
N LYS A 125 -14.01 45.47 -1.98
CA LYS A 125 -12.71 45.13 -2.56
C LYS A 125 -11.59 45.65 -1.66
N ILE A 126 -10.66 44.76 -1.30
CA ILE A 126 -9.44 45.15 -0.58
C ILE A 126 -8.35 45.43 -1.62
N GLU A 127 -7.83 46.66 -1.60
CA GLU A 127 -6.72 47.06 -2.46
C GLU A 127 -5.39 46.45 -1.96
N ARG A 128 -4.46 46.22 -2.89
CA ARG A 128 -3.27 45.40 -2.61
C ARG A 128 -2.33 46.00 -1.56
N ASP A 129 -2.26 47.31 -1.48
CA ASP A 129 -1.48 48.06 -0.50
C ASP A 129 -2.11 48.08 0.89
N GLU A 130 -3.38 47.69 1.02
CA GLU A 130 -4.12 47.62 2.29
C GLU A 130 -4.19 46.19 2.85
N GLU A 131 -3.73 45.16 2.12
CA GLU A 131 -3.78 43.74 2.54
C GLU A 131 -3.01 43.43 3.85
N GLU A 132 -2.12 44.33 4.30
CA GLU A 132 -1.40 44.17 5.56
C GLU A 132 -2.21 44.57 6.80
N ASP A 133 -3.32 45.28 6.60
CA ASP A 133 -4.16 45.82 7.67
C ASP A 133 -5.35 44.91 8.00
N TYR A 134 -5.59 43.87 7.20
CA TYR A 134 -6.67 42.90 7.38
C TYR A 134 -6.15 41.53 7.84
N ILE A 135 -6.94 40.85 8.67
CA ILE A 135 -6.72 39.47 9.10
C ILE A 135 -7.76 38.52 8.48
N VAL A 136 -7.45 37.22 8.47
CA VAL A 136 -8.32 36.16 7.93
C VAL A 136 -9.75 36.27 8.48
N GLN A 137 -9.91 36.60 9.76
CA GLN A 137 -11.20 36.76 10.41
C GLN A 137 -12.09 37.84 9.74
N ASP A 138 -11.51 38.83 9.10
CA ASP A 138 -12.24 39.95 8.48
C ASP A 138 -12.81 39.59 7.10
N ILE A 139 -12.32 38.51 6.50
CA ILE A 139 -12.65 38.08 5.13
C ILE A 139 -13.21 36.65 5.04
N ILE A 140 -13.15 35.90 6.13
CA ILE A 140 -13.60 34.50 6.17
C ILE A 140 -15.12 34.42 6.38
N ASN A 141 -15.80 33.67 5.51
CA ASN A 141 -17.23 33.39 5.63
C ASN A 141 -17.46 31.88 5.48
N ASN A 142 -18.05 31.24 6.50
CA ASN A 142 -18.30 29.79 6.54
C ASN A 142 -17.10 28.92 6.13
N GLU A 143 -15.92 29.24 6.68
CA GLU A 143 -14.65 28.54 6.42
C GLU A 143 -14.15 28.67 4.96
N GLU A 144 -14.59 29.71 4.26
CA GLU A 144 -14.17 30.02 2.89
C GLU A 144 -13.70 31.48 2.77
N ILE A 145 -12.67 31.69 1.95
CA ILE A 145 -12.18 33.01 1.51
C ILE A 145 -12.34 33.09 0.00
N ASN A 146 -13.04 34.11 -0.48
CA ASN A 146 -13.32 34.28 -1.91
C ASN A 146 -12.51 35.44 -2.50
N LEU A 147 -11.79 35.14 -3.58
CA LEU A 147 -11.17 36.12 -4.46
C LEU A 147 -11.93 36.19 -5.78
N LYS A 148 -11.91 37.36 -6.42
CA LYS A 148 -12.43 37.54 -7.78
C LYS A 148 -11.34 38.06 -8.68
N GLU A 149 -11.24 37.47 -9.88
CA GLU A 149 -10.30 37.90 -10.92
C GLU A 149 -11.02 38.88 -11.84
N GLU A 150 -10.50 40.10 -11.97
CA GLU A 150 -11.06 41.06 -12.91
C GLU A 150 -10.70 40.64 -14.34
N LYS A 151 -11.72 40.34 -15.16
CA LYS A 151 -11.52 40.05 -16.58
C LYS A 151 -11.16 41.35 -17.29
N GLU A 152 -9.97 41.42 -17.87
CA GLU A 152 -9.69 42.40 -18.92
C GLU A 152 -10.72 42.22 -20.05
N ASN A 153 -11.50 43.27 -20.31
CA ASN A 153 -12.45 43.32 -21.42
C ASN A 153 -11.73 43.04 -22.75
N THR A 154 -11.91 41.83 -23.30
CA THR A 154 -11.65 41.56 -24.71
C THR A 154 -12.86 40.86 -25.33
N SER A 155 -13.32 41.49 -26.41
CA SER A 155 -14.53 41.24 -27.19
C SER A 155 -14.64 39.83 -27.77
N GLU A 156 -15.90 39.40 -27.85
CA GLU A 156 -16.56 38.29 -28.56
C GLU A 156 -15.77 37.39 -29.54
N GLU A 157 -16.23 36.13 -29.53
CA GLU A 157 -15.71 34.93 -30.16
C GLU A 157 -15.70 34.97 -31.70
N GLU A 158 -14.52 34.80 -32.31
CA GLU A 158 -14.38 34.32 -33.70
C GLU A 158 -13.38 33.15 -33.78
N ASN A 159 -13.69 32.04 -33.10
CA ASN A 159 -12.97 30.79 -33.26
C ASN A 159 -13.47 30.06 -34.52
N VAL A 160 -12.68 30.09 -35.60
CA VAL A 160 -13.05 29.46 -36.88
C VAL A 160 -12.18 28.23 -37.16
N THR A 161 -12.77 27.18 -37.74
CA THR A 161 -12.04 25.99 -38.16
C THR A 161 -11.21 26.31 -39.39
N ILE A 162 -9.89 26.26 -39.23
CA ILE A 162 -8.93 26.65 -40.25
C ILE A 162 -8.17 25.43 -40.75
N LYS A 163 -8.04 25.31 -42.08
CA LYS A 163 -7.21 24.28 -42.73
C LYS A 163 -5.79 24.82 -42.89
N ILE A 164 -4.81 23.98 -42.57
CA ILE A 164 -3.40 24.32 -42.66
C ILE A 164 -2.79 23.41 -43.72
N ASN A 165 -2.16 23.98 -44.74
CA ASN A 165 -1.41 23.20 -45.71
C ASN A 165 0.09 23.30 -45.42
N LEU A 166 0.78 22.17 -45.51
CA LEU A 166 2.23 22.09 -45.43
C LEU A 166 2.78 21.73 -46.81
N ASN A 167 3.68 22.54 -47.35
CA ASN A 167 4.27 22.35 -48.69
C ASN A 167 3.19 22.13 -49.79
N GLY A 168 2.07 22.86 -49.70
CA GLY A 168 0.96 22.79 -50.67
C GLY A 168 0.01 21.59 -50.51
N LYS A 169 0.16 20.75 -49.48
CA LYS A 169 -0.77 19.64 -49.17
C LYS A 169 -1.50 19.86 -47.85
N LEU A 170 -2.76 19.47 -47.78
CA LEU A 170 -3.56 19.58 -46.55
C LEU A 170 -2.89 18.78 -45.42
N PHE A 171 -2.47 19.50 -44.38
CA PHE A 171 -1.74 18.95 -43.25
C PHE A 171 -2.67 18.70 -42.07
N MET A 172 -3.46 19.69 -41.65
CA MET A 172 -4.40 19.53 -40.54
C MET A 172 -5.55 20.56 -40.57
N LYS A 173 -6.60 20.32 -39.77
CA LYS A 173 -7.66 21.30 -39.49
C LYS A 173 -7.65 21.62 -38.00
N LYS A 174 -7.68 22.90 -37.62
CA LYS A 174 -7.64 23.33 -36.22
C LYS A 174 -8.54 24.55 -36.00
N GLN A 175 -9.23 24.59 -34.88
CA GLN A 175 -10.03 25.75 -34.49
C GLN A 175 -9.09 26.81 -33.90
N LEU A 176 -9.00 27.98 -34.54
CA LEU A 176 -8.10 29.05 -34.13
C LEU A 176 -8.85 30.39 -34.16
N ASN A 177 -8.51 31.28 -33.23
CA ASN A 177 -9.03 32.64 -33.22
C ASN A 177 -8.30 33.48 -34.27
N LYS A 178 -9.06 34.07 -35.21
CA LYS A 178 -8.53 34.89 -36.31
C LYS A 178 -7.71 36.10 -35.85
N ASN A 179 -7.95 36.58 -34.64
CA ASN A 179 -7.28 37.74 -34.05
C ASN A 179 -5.98 37.39 -33.31
N THR A 180 -5.59 36.11 -33.26
CA THR A 180 -4.34 35.67 -32.64
C THR A 180 -3.13 36.09 -33.47
N SER A 181 -2.04 36.54 -32.84
CA SER A 181 -0.78 36.84 -33.53
C SER A 181 -0.13 35.59 -34.14
N LEU A 182 0.57 35.75 -35.27
CA LEU A 182 1.24 34.65 -35.95
C LEU A 182 2.31 33.98 -35.06
N ALA A 183 3.00 34.73 -34.21
CA ALA A 183 3.97 34.19 -33.26
C ALA A 183 3.34 33.23 -32.22
N ASN A 184 2.10 33.50 -31.78
CA ASN A 184 1.37 32.62 -30.87
C ASN A 184 0.80 31.40 -31.61
N ILE A 185 0.39 31.57 -32.87
CA ILE A 185 0.00 30.45 -33.74
C ILE A 185 1.21 29.53 -33.97
N ARG A 186 2.40 30.09 -34.23
CA ARG A 186 3.65 29.33 -34.37
C ARG A 186 3.92 28.45 -33.16
N LYS A 187 3.90 29.01 -31.94
CA LYS A 187 4.05 28.22 -30.71
C LYS A 187 3.01 27.09 -30.60
N LYS A 188 1.75 27.37 -30.97
CA LYS A 188 0.66 26.36 -30.96
C LYS A 188 0.83 25.27 -32.02
N LEU A 189 1.59 25.54 -33.09
CA LEU A 189 1.92 24.56 -34.14
C LEU A 189 3.20 23.80 -33.80
N GLU A 190 4.22 24.44 -33.21
CA GLU A 190 5.46 23.79 -32.76
C GLU A 190 5.24 22.80 -31.61
N ILE A 191 4.20 22.99 -30.78
CA ILE A 191 3.79 22.01 -29.75
C ILE A 191 3.21 20.74 -30.40
N VAL A 192 2.71 20.82 -31.64
CA VAL A 192 2.29 19.65 -32.42
C VAL A 192 3.56 19.04 -33.04
N THR A 193 3.97 17.87 -32.57
CA THR A 193 5.31 17.27 -32.77
C THR A 193 5.69 16.89 -34.21
N CYS A 194 4.96 17.36 -35.23
CA CYS A 194 5.09 16.96 -36.63
C CYS A 194 5.42 18.11 -37.60
N VAL A 195 5.69 19.34 -37.12
CA VAL A 195 6.21 20.44 -37.94
C VAL A 195 7.58 20.83 -37.40
N THR A 196 8.62 20.83 -38.25
CA THR A 196 9.98 21.23 -37.85
C THR A 196 9.99 22.68 -37.38
N LYS A 197 10.83 23.04 -36.40
CA LYS A 197 10.89 24.42 -35.87
C LYS A 197 11.23 25.51 -36.92
N GLY A 198 11.65 25.11 -38.13
CA GLY A 198 12.09 25.99 -39.21
C GLY A 198 11.03 26.35 -40.27
N PHE A 199 9.74 26.01 -40.08
CA PHE A 199 8.70 26.36 -41.07
C PHE A 199 8.48 27.86 -41.19
N VAL A 200 8.02 28.34 -42.35
CA VAL A 200 7.72 29.75 -42.63
C VAL A 200 6.25 29.91 -43.03
N PHE A 201 5.58 30.96 -42.54
CA PHE A 201 4.22 31.31 -42.97
C PHE A 201 4.24 31.99 -44.33
N LYS A 202 3.23 31.71 -45.15
CA LYS A 202 2.99 32.46 -46.39
C LYS A 202 1.83 33.43 -46.23
N ASP A 203 1.94 34.60 -46.84
CA ASP A 203 0.80 35.50 -47.01
C ASP A 203 -0.14 35.03 -48.13
N GLN A 204 -1.20 35.80 -48.38
CA GLN A 204 -2.22 35.49 -49.39
C GLN A 204 -1.67 35.50 -50.83
N GLU A 205 -0.50 36.11 -51.06
CA GLU A 205 0.18 36.15 -52.36
C GLU A 205 1.24 35.03 -52.49
N GLY A 206 1.40 34.21 -51.44
CA GLY A 206 2.35 33.09 -51.41
C GLY A 206 3.77 33.49 -50.99
N CYS A 207 3.98 34.73 -50.54
CA CYS A 207 5.28 35.23 -50.12
C CYS A 207 5.61 34.85 -48.67
N GLU A 208 6.88 34.54 -48.40
CA GLU A 208 7.37 34.16 -47.07
C GLU A 208 7.35 35.35 -46.09
N ILE A 209 6.73 35.14 -44.93
CA ILE A 209 6.70 36.11 -43.83
C ILE A 209 7.90 35.89 -42.92
N SER A 210 8.73 36.93 -42.73
CA SER A 210 9.86 36.84 -41.80
C SER A 210 9.39 36.73 -40.34
N THR A 211 10.13 35.97 -39.54
CA THR A 211 9.83 35.72 -38.12
C THR A 211 9.69 37.00 -37.29
N ASP A 212 10.38 38.07 -37.67
CA ASP A 212 10.35 39.36 -36.96
C ASP A 212 9.00 40.08 -37.08
N LYS A 213 8.25 39.80 -38.15
CA LYS A 213 6.91 40.38 -38.40
C LYS A 213 5.78 39.56 -37.76
N GLU A 214 6.06 38.37 -37.27
CA GLU A 214 5.02 37.47 -36.74
C GLU A 214 4.39 37.95 -35.43
N LYS A 215 5.06 38.84 -34.69
CA LYS A 215 4.52 39.45 -33.46
C LYS A 215 3.49 40.55 -33.76
N SER A 216 3.65 41.26 -34.88
CA SER A 216 2.79 42.38 -35.26
C SER A 216 1.64 41.98 -36.20
N LEU A 217 1.74 40.83 -36.86
CA LEU A 217 0.72 40.30 -37.77
C LEU A 217 -0.23 39.32 -37.07
N LYS A 218 -1.53 39.42 -37.39
CA LYS A 218 -2.59 38.51 -36.92
C LYS A 218 -2.85 37.41 -37.95
N LEU A 219 -3.43 36.30 -37.49
CA LEU A 219 -3.80 35.16 -38.34
C LEU A 219 -4.75 35.57 -39.49
N SER A 220 -5.66 36.52 -39.24
CA SER A 220 -6.53 37.10 -40.26
C SER A 220 -5.80 37.66 -41.49
N TYR A 221 -4.53 38.04 -41.35
CA TYR A 221 -3.74 38.62 -42.44
C TYR A 221 -3.27 37.60 -43.48
N ILE A 222 -3.18 36.32 -43.10
CA ILE A 222 -2.70 35.24 -43.97
C ILE A 222 -3.79 34.24 -44.34
N LEU A 223 -4.98 34.41 -43.79
CA LEU A 223 -6.13 33.54 -44.01
C LEU A 223 -6.82 33.89 -45.33
N HIS A 224 -6.99 32.91 -46.21
CA HIS A 224 -7.86 32.97 -47.37
C HIS A 224 -8.81 31.76 -47.34
N ASP A 225 -10.13 31.96 -47.37
CA ASP A 225 -11.15 30.91 -47.25
C ASP A 225 -10.96 29.95 -46.04
N ASN A 226 -10.49 30.50 -44.91
CA ASN A 226 -10.09 29.75 -43.72
C ASN A 226 -8.95 28.74 -43.97
N ILE A 227 -8.07 29.03 -44.92
CA ILE A 227 -6.87 28.26 -45.23
C ILE A 227 -5.65 29.18 -45.13
N PHE A 228 -4.53 28.66 -44.63
CA PHE A 228 -3.22 29.30 -44.79
C PHE A 228 -2.13 28.25 -45.00
N ASP A 229 -1.04 28.65 -45.65
CA ASP A 229 0.04 27.77 -46.07
C ASP A 229 1.31 27.99 -45.23
N ILE A 230 1.99 26.89 -44.92
CA ILE A 230 3.33 26.88 -44.32
C ILE A 230 4.28 26.03 -45.17
N THR A 231 5.57 26.40 -45.20
CA THR A 231 6.61 25.68 -45.96
C THR A 231 7.81 25.38 -45.05
N GLU A 232 8.40 24.19 -45.15
CA GLU A 232 9.65 23.84 -44.48
C GLU A 232 10.85 24.14 -45.38
N LYS A 233 11.93 24.72 -44.82
CA LYS A 233 13.18 24.92 -45.55
C LYS A 233 14.02 23.64 -45.47
N GLU A 234 14.35 23.05 -46.63
CA GLU A 234 15.37 22.00 -46.72
C GLU A 234 16.75 22.62 -46.47
N GLU A 235 17.47 22.12 -45.46
CA GLU A 235 18.89 22.47 -45.27
C GLU A 235 19.73 21.76 -46.33
N SER A 236 20.27 22.55 -47.27
CA SER A 236 21.25 22.11 -48.24
C SER A 236 22.64 22.03 -47.60
N ASP A 237 23.10 20.84 -47.25
CA ASP A 237 24.51 20.60 -46.93
C ASP A 237 25.33 20.44 -48.22
N THR A 238 26.10 21.48 -48.56
CA THR A 238 27.15 21.44 -49.57
C THR A 238 28.53 21.40 -48.91
N SER A 239 29.33 20.37 -49.15
CA SER A 239 30.79 20.44 -49.45
C SER A 239 31.40 19.04 -49.73
N PRO A 240 32.55 18.95 -50.46
CA PRO A 240 32.65 18.06 -51.64
C PRO A 240 33.78 17.00 -51.62
N THR A 241 33.77 16.14 -52.67
CA THR A 241 34.87 15.30 -53.26
C THR A 241 35.38 14.07 -52.46
N ASN A 242 35.73 12.89 -53.01
CA ASN A 242 36.10 12.43 -54.36
C ASN A 242 35.89 10.90 -54.54
N THR A 243 35.58 10.51 -55.78
CA THR A 243 35.86 9.24 -56.53
C THR A 243 36.11 7.91 -55.79
N SER A 244 35.33 6.88 -56.10
CA SER A 244 35.67 5.87 -57.13
C SER A 244 34.62 4.75 -57.18
N ALA A 245 34.26 4.36 -58.40
CA ALA A 245 33.33 3.29 -58.69
C ALA A 245 34.00 1.93 -58.54
N HIS A 246 33.38 1.03 -57.78
CA HIS A 246 33.51 -0.41 -57.99
C HIS A 246 32.13 -1.05 -57.85
N GLY A 247 31.58 -1.48 -58.98
CA GLY A 247 30.43 -2.36 -59.00
C GLY A 247 30.80 -3.75 -58.49
N THR A 248 29.94 -4.32 -57.66
CA THR A 248 29.86 -5.78 -57.56
C THR A 248 28.44 -6.18 -57.14
N SER A 249 27.84 -6.96 -58.02
CA SER A 249 26.56 -7.66 -57.92
C SER A 249 26.28 -8.23 -56.52
N GLN A 250 25.13 -7.90 -55.93
CA GLN A 250 24.51 -8.72 -54.90
C GLN A 250 23.21 -9.31 -55.43
N ASN A 251 23.22 -10.64 -55.50
CA ASN A 251 22.12 -11.50 -55.88
C ASN A 251 20.90 -11.27 -54.98
N ASN A 252 19.81 -10.80 -55.58
CA ASN A 252 18.47 -10.91 -54.99
C ASN A 252 18.10 -12.39 -54.89
N THR A 253 18.30 -12.98 -53.72
CA THR A 253 17.57 -14.18 -53.33
C THR A 253 16.36 -13.70 -52.54
N ILE A 254 15.23 -13.56 -53.21
CA ILE A 254 13.93 -13.31 -52.57
C ILE A 254 13.65 -14.53 -51.71
N ASN A 255 13.96 -14.44 -50.42
CA ASN A 255 13.55 -15.42 -49.44
C ASN A 255 12.06 -15.15 -49.17
N VAL A 256 11.19 -15.77 -49.97
CA VAL A 256 9.73 -15.73 -49.77
C VAL A 256 9.46 -16.33 -48.40
N SER A 257 9.33 -15.47 -47.39
CA SER A 257 9.08 -15.89 -46.03
C SER A 257 7.72 -16.57 -45.99
N LYS A 258 7.68 -17.87 -45.66
CA LYS A 258 6.42 -18.60 -45.48
C LYS A 258 5.49 -17.80 -44.55
N GLN A 259 4.25 -17.60 -44.99
CA GLN A 259 3.20 -16.97 -44.20
C GLN A 259 2.87 -17.86 -43.00
N ASN A 260 2.61 -17.28 -41.83
CA ASN A 260 2.24 -18.07 -40.66
C ASN A 260 0.83 -18.64 -40.84
N ILE A 261 0.55 -19.78 -40.20
CA ILE A 261 -0.77 -20.43 -40.22
C ILE A 261 -1.19 -20.68 -38.77
N PRO A 262 -2.48 -20.53 -38.41
CA PRO A 262 -2.98 -20.85 -37.08
C PRO A 262 -2.62 -22.28 -36.64
N ILE A 263 -2.24 -22.44 -35.37
CA ILE A 263 -1.84 -23.72 -34.79
C ILE A 263 -3.07 -24.63 -34.69
N LYS A 264 -2.87 -25.93 -34.92
CA LYS A 264 -3.92 -26.93 -34.76
C LYS A 264 -4.46 -26.90 -33.32
N GLY A 265 -5.78 -26.79 -33.17
CA GLY A 265 -6.47 -26.71 -31.87
C GLY A 265 -6.80 -25.29 -31.42
N SER A 266 -6.24 -24.26 -32.07
CA SER A 266 -6.66 -22.87 -31.84
C SER A 266 -8.12 -22.65 -32.22
N LYS A 267 -8.87 -21.92 -31.38
CA LYS A 267 -10.28 -21.61 -31.62
C LYS A 267 -10.41 -20.17 -32.12
N ARG A 268 -11.00 -19.97 -33.31
CA ARG A 268 -11.32 -18.62 -33.80
C ARG A 268 -12.45 -18.02 -32.96
N LEU A 269 -12.33 -16.76 -32.57
CA LEU A 269 -13.36 -16.05 -31.82
C LEU A 269 -14.34 -15.36 -32.77
N GLN A 270 -15.64 -15.47 -32.46
CA GLN A 270 -16.73 -14.98 -33.30
C GLN A 270 -16.94 -13.45 -33.19
N ASN A 271 -16.60 -12.85 -32.04
CA ASN A 271 -16.81 -11.42 -31.80
C ASN A 271 -15.87 -10.50 -32.60
N HIS A 272 -14.90 -11.07 -33.33
CA HIS A 272 -13.92 -10.35 -34.16
C HIS A 272 -14.07 -10.71 -35.65
N GLU A 273 -15.29 -11.04 -36.10
CA GLU A 273 -15.55 -11.49 -37.47
C GLU A 273 -15.64 -10.38 -38.52
N GLU A 274 -15.91 -9.13 -38.11
CA GLU A 274 -16.14 -7.99 -39.01
C GLU A 274 -14.84 -7.25 -39.44
N GLY A 275 -13.71 -7.50 -38.77
CA GLY A 275 -12.40 -6.91 -39.07
C GLY A 275 -11.54 -7.72 -40.05
N LYS A 276 -10.47 -7.12 -40.58
CA LYS A 276 -9.50 -7.83 -41.45
C LYS A 276 -8.63 -8.83 -40.66
N LEU A 277 -8.43 -8.58 -39.36
CA LEU A 277 -7.60 -9.38 -38.49
C LEU A 277 -8.39 -10.45 -37.72
N LYS A 278 -8.01 -11.71 -37.88
CA LYS A 278 -8.67 -12.85 -37.21
C LYS A 278 -8.05 -13.11 -35.84
N ILE A 279 -8.87 -13.17 -34.78
CA ILE A 279 -8.38 -13.48 -33.44
C ILE A 279 -8.60 -14.97 -33.11
N TYR A 280 -7.53 -15.63 -32.64
CA TYR A 280 -7.52 -17.04 -32.25
C TYR A 280 -7.16 -17.20 -30.77
N LEU A 281 -7.98 -17.93 -30.03
CA LEU A 281 -7.63 -18.41 -28.70
C LEU A 281 -6.59 -19.53 -28.81
N TYR A 282 -5.47 -19.37 -28.11
CA TYR A 282 -4.39 -20.35 -28.06
C TYR A 282 -4.81 -21.65 -27.35
N PRO A 283 -4.45 -22.84 -27.87
CA PRO A 283 -4.80 -24.12 -27.24
C PRO A 283 -3.93 -24.38 -26.01
N ASN A 284 -4.44 -24.01 -24.83
CA ASN A 284 -3.78 -24.26 -23.55
C ASN A 284 -3.88 -25.75 -23.14
N GLU A 285 -3.02 -26.58 -23.71
CA GLU A 285 -2.92 -28.01 -23.38
C GLU A 285 -1.88 -28.27 -22.28
N PRO A 286 -2.08 -29.28 -21.41
CA PRO A 286 -1.08 -29.65 -20.41
C PRO A 286 0.24 -30.09 -21.05
N PHE A 287 1.36 -29.76 -20.40
CA PHE A 287 2.67 -30.25 -20.83
C PHE A 287 2.80 -31.76 -20.62
N ASN A 288 3.55 -32.39 -21.52
CA ASN A 288 4.09 -33.72 -21.25
C ASN A 288 5.29 -33.62 -20.30
N HIS A 289 5.76 -34.74 -19.77
CA HIS A 289 6.85 -34.78 -18.79
C HIS A 289 8.16 -34.13 -19.28
N LYS A 290 8.46 -34.19 -20.58
CA LYS A 290 9.66 -33.57 -21.15
C LYS A 290 9.53 -32.05 -21.19
N ASP A 291 8.39 -31.58 -21.71
CA ASP A 291 8.12 -30.14 -21.78
C ASP A 291 8.02 -29.51 -20.39
N GLU A 292 7.45 -30.23 -19.42
CA GLU A 292 7.36 -29.80 -18.02
C GLU A 292 8.74 -29.60 -17.36
N ASN A 293 9.70 -30.49 -17.67
CA ASN A 293 11.07 -30.39 -17.15
C ASN A 293 11.88 -29.29 -17.86
N ASP A 294 11.69 -29.12 -19.17
CA ASP A 294 12.40 -28.13 -19.99
C ASP A 294 11.77 -26.73 -19.92
N ALA A 295 10.59 -26.58 -19.30
CA ALA A 295 9.82 -25.33 -19.33
C ALA A 295 10.50 -24.20 -18.54
N ILE A 296 10.49 -23.01 -19.14
CA ILE A 296 10.78 -21.76 -18.45
C ILE A 296 9.50 -21.30 -17.76
N ALA A 297 9.49 -21.21 -16.44
CA ALA A 297 8.34 -20.77 -15.66
C ALA A 297 8.44 -19.27 -15.31
N ILE A 298 7.43 -18.49 -15.71
CA ILE A 298 7.37 -17.05 -15.45
C ILE A 298 6.10 -16.71 -14.68
N LEU A 299 6.24 -15.93 -13.61
CA LEU A 299 5.12 -15.40 -12.84
C LEU A 299 4.91 -13.94 -13.19
N VAL A 300 3.69 -13.55 -13.56
CA VAL A 300 3.37 -12.18 -13.97
C VAL A 300 2.44 -11.53 -12.95
N VAL A 301 2.93 -10.46 -12.32
CA VAL A 301 2.26 -9.73 -11.23
C VAL A 301 2.21 -8.24 -11.52
N GLY A 302 1.20 -7.55 -11.02
CA GLY A 302 1.06 -6.09 -11.20
C GLY A 302 -0.35 -5.60 -10.90
N GLU A 303 -0.53 -4.28 -10.84
CA GLU A 303 -1.82 -3.63 -10.56
C GLU A 303 -2.87 -3.93 -11.64
N THR A 304 -4.14 -3.83 -11.28
CA THR A 304 -5.25 -3.78 -12.24
C THR A 304 -5.05 -2.62 -13.22
N GLY A 305 -5.28 -2.85 -14.52
CA GLY A 305 -5.10 -1.82 -15.55
C GLY A 305 -3.63 -1.53 -15.94
N SER A 306 -2.64 -2.24 -15.38
CA SER A 306 -1.23 -2.05 -15.78
C SER A 306 -0.89 -2.65 -17.16
N GLY A 307 -1.84 -3.25 -17.87
CA GLY A 307 -1.63 -3.81 -19.22
C GLY A 307 -1.07 -5.25 -19.25
N LYS A 308 -1.17 -6.01 -18.15
CA LYS A 308 -0.71 -7.42 -18.06
C LYS A 308 -1.29 -8.29 -19.16
N THR A 309 -2.61 -8.29 -19.34
CA THR A 309 -3.28 -9.14 -20.31
C THR A 309 -2.81 -8.86 -21.73
N THR A 310 -2.82 -7.58 -22.13
CA THR A 310 -2.35 -7.16 -23.45
C THR A 310 -0.88 -7.53 -23.67
N LEU A 311 -0.04 -7.36 -22.65
CA LEU A 311 1.36 -7.77 -22.69
C LEU A 311 1.53 -9.27 -22.91
N LEU A 312 0.76 -10.10 -22.21
CA LEU A 312 0.80 -11.56 -22.34
C LEU A 312 0.27 -12.03 -23.70
N ASN A 313 -0.81 -11.46 -24.19
CA ASN A 313 -1.34 -11.76 -25.52
C ASN A 313 -0.31 -11.37 -26.60
N SER A 314 0.30 -10.19 -26.52
CA SER A 314 1.40 -9.79 -27.42
C SER A 314 2.60 -10.71 -27.32
N PHE A 315 2.95 -11.18 -26.12
CA PHE A 315 4.10 -12.07 -25.91
C PHE A 315 3.93 -13.39 -26.66
N VAL A 316 2.75 -14.01 -26.63
CA VAL A 316 2.51 -15.26 -27.37
C VAL A 316 2.67 -15.07 -28.88
N ASN A 317 2.22 -13.94 -29.44
CA ASN A 317 2.44 -13.62 -30.84
C ASN A 317 3.94 -13.48 -31.17
N ALA A 318 4.71 -12.85 -30.29
CA ALA A 318 6.16 -12.74 -30.43
C ALA A 318 6.86 -14.12 -30.38
N LEU A 319 6.44 -15.01 -29.48
CA LEU A 319 6.99 -16.37 -29.35
C LEU A 319 6.83 -17.20 -30.63
N TYR A 320 5.67 -17.08 -31.28
CA TYR A 320 5.39 -17.77 -32.55
C TYR A 320 5.92 -17.02 -33.78
N GLY A 321 6.49 -15.83 -33.60
CA GLY A 321 7.04 -15.05 -34.71
C GLY A 321 5.96 -14.59 -35.69
N ILE A 322 4.77 -14.27 -35.17
CA ILE A 322 3.71 -13.63 -35.95
C ILE A 322 4.23 -12.29 -36.47
N LYS A 323 3.90 -11.98 -37.72
CA LYS A 323 4.27 -10.75 -38.39
C LYS A 323 3.10 -9.79 -38.37
N ILE A 324 3.40 -8.50 -38.46
CA ILE A 324 2.35 -7.47 -38.59
C ILE A 324 1.45 -7.75 -39.81
N THR A 325 2.02 -8.27 -40.91
CA THR A 325 1.32 -8.61 -42.16
C THR A 325 0.56 -9.93 -42.13
N ASP A 326 0.66 -10.74 -41.06
CA ASP A 326 -0.19 -11.93 -40.94
C ASP A 326 -1.62 -11.49 -40.62
N ASP A 327 -2.61 -12.16 -41.20
CA ASP A 327 -4.04 -11.83 -41.09
C ASP A 327 -4.69 -12.34 -39.81
N PHE A 328 -3.89 -12.73 -38.81
CA PHE A 328 -4.39 -13.24 -37.53
C PHE A 328 -3.48 -12.93 -36.34
N ARG A 329 -4.05 -12.97 -35.13
CA ARG A 329 -3.34 -12.89 -33.84
C ARG A 329 -3.82 -13.96 -32.87
N TYR A 330 -2.94 -14.34 -31.95
CA TYR A 330 -3.30 -15.15 -30.80
C TYR A 330 -3.67 -14.32 -29.58
N ILE A 331 -4.59 -14.84 -28.79
CA ILE A 331 -4.79 -14.45 -27.39
C ILE A 331 -4.75 -15.70 -26.51
N ILE A 332 -4.26 -15.56 -25.27
CA ILE A 332 -4.36 -16.60 -24.23
C ILE A 332 -5.43 -16.25 -23.19
N ILE A 333 -5.73 -14.96 -23.04
CA ILE A 333 -6.74 -14.43 -22.15
C ILE A 333 -7.73 -13.67 -23.03
N ASN A 334 -9.01 -14.05 -22.97
CA ASN A 334 -10.10 -13.37 -23.67
C ASN A 334 -10.84 -12.44 -22.70
N GLU A 335 -10.77 -11.14 -22.95
CA GLU A 335 -11.40 -10.10 -22.12
C GLU A 335 -12.89 -9.89 -22.48
N ASP A 336 -13.32 -10.31 -23.67
CA ASP A 336 -14.66 -9.99 -24.23
C ASP A 336 -15.82 -10.81 -23.64
N HIS A 337 -15.54 -11.90 -22.91
CA HIS A 337 -16.60 -12.69 -22.23
C HIS A 337 -16.95 -12.19 -20.83
N LEU A 338 -16.40 -11.05 -20.39
CA LEU A 338 -16.59 -10.50 -19.04
C LEU A 338 -17.45 -9.23 -19.01
N GLU A 339 -18.14 -8.90 -20.10
CA GLU A 339 -19.12 -7.78 -20.17
C GLU A 339 -20.29 -7.90 -19.16
N GLN A 340 -20.40 -8.99 -18.40
CA GLN A 340 -21.34 -9.09 -17.28
C GLN A 340 -21.00 -8.17 -16.08
N TYR A 341 -19.81 -7.54 -16.07
CA TYR A 341 -19.46 -6.54 -15.05
C TYR A 341 -19.07 -5.22 -15.73
N GLY A 342 -20.04 -4.33 -15.92
CA GLY A 342 -19.90 -3.03 -16.59
C GLY A 342 -19.01 -1.98 -15.88
N ASN A 343 -17.90 -2.40 -15.24
CA ASN A 343 -16.93 -1.52 -14.59
C ASN A 343 -15.50 -1.91 -15.01
N MET A 344 -14.85 -1.06 -15.80
CA MET A 344 -13.44 -1.16 -16.21
C MET A 344 -12.43 -1.14 -15.04
N SER A 345 -12.90 -0.95 -13.82
CA SER A 345 -12.11 -0.85 -12.59
C SER A 345 -11.96 -2.18 -11.84
N VAL A 346 -12.63 -3.25 -12.32
CA VAL A 346 -12.53 -4.61 -11.79
C VAL A 346 -11.52 -5.43 -12.61
N SER A 347 -10.54 -6.06 -11.96
CA SER A 347 -9.61 -7.02 -12.56
C SER A 347 -10.40 -8.11 -13.26
N GLN A 348 -10.26 -8.15 -14.59
CA GLN A 348 -10.92 -9.09 -15.48
C GLN A 348 -10.47 -10.54 -15.19
N THR A 349 -9.22 -10.76 -14.77
CA THR A 349 -8.78 -12.06 -14.25
C THR A 349 -9.20 -12.22 -12.79
N SER A 350 -10.03 -13.22 -12.47
CA SER A 350 -10.50 -13.52 -11.10
C SER A 350 -9.69 -14.61 -10.40
N GLN A 351 -8.90 -15.38 -11.15
CA GLN A 351 -8.11 -16.49 -10.63
C GLN A 351 -6.70 -16.57 -11.19
N VAL A 352 -5.75 -17.08 -10.39
CA VAL A 352 -4.40 -17.44 -10.87
C VAL A 352 -4.50 -18.53 -11.92
N SER A 353 -4.06 -18.22 -13.13
CA SER A 353 -4.20 -19.07 -14.31
C SER A 353 -2.82 -19.49 -14.83
N ILE A 354 -2.71 -20.73 -15.33
CA ILE A 354 -1.46 -21.26 -15.86
C ILE A 354 -1.65 -21.57 -17.34
N TYR A 355 -0.82 -20.94 -18.17
CA TYR A 355 -0.80 -21.13 -19.61
C TYR A 355 0.48 -21.83 -20.04
N ASN A 356 0.32 -22.94 -20.75
CA ASN A 356 1.40 -23.81 -21.20
C ASN A 356 1.69 -23.56 -22.68
N ILE A 357 2.69 -22.72 -22.96
CA ILE A 357 3.13 -22.43 -24.31
C ILE A 357 4.14 -23.49 -24.75
N LYS A 358 3.79 -24.25 -25.79
CA LYS A 358 4.64 -25.33 -26.30
C LYS A 358 5.94 -24.77 -26.89
N ARG A 359 6.94 -25.64 -27.02
CA ARG A 359 8.21 -25.29 -27.66
C ARG A 359 7.98 -24.65 -29.02
N THR A 360 8.59 -23.49 -29.23
CA THR A 360 8.57 -22.79 -30.52
C THR A 360 9.94 -22.92 -31.19
N LYS A 361 10.09 -22.35 -32.39
CA LYS A 361 11.43 -22.21 -33.01
C LYS A 361 12.32 -21.23 -32.26
N ARG A 362 11.73 -20.33 -31.47
CA ARG A 362 12.42 -19.22 -30.79
C ARG A 362 12.76 -19.54 -29.34
N THR A 363 11.96 -20.41 -28.70
CA THR A 363 12.03 -20.65 -27.25
C THR A 363 11.78 -22.12 -26.88
N PRO A 364 12.36 -22.57 -25.75
CA PRO A 364 11.83 -23.73 -25.02
C PRO A 364 10.34 -23.56 -24.67
N PRO A 365 9.68 -24.60 -24.13
CA PRO A 365 8.34 -24.44 -23.57
C PRO A 365 8.34 -23.34 -22.50
N ILE A 366 7.25 -22.55 -22.45
CA ILE A 366 7.11 -21.48 -21.46
C ILE A 366 5.82 -21.71 -20.68
N LYS A 367 5.93 -21.75 -19.36
CA LYS A 367 4.80 -21.78 -18.44
C LYS A 367 4.56 -20.37 -17.91
N ILE A 368 3.41 -19.80 -18.24
CA ILE A 368 3.03 -18.45 -17.80
C ILE A 368 2.04 -18.59 -16.65
N ILE A 369 2.42 -18.12 -15.47
CA ILE A 369 1.56 -18.01 -14.30
C ILE A 369 1.03 -16.58 -14.28
N ASP A 370 -0.20 -16.40 -14.74
CA ASP A 370 -0.91 -15.11 -14.73
C ASP A 370 -1.65 -14.93 -13.41
N THR A 371 -1.52 -13.75 -12.80
CA THR A 371 -2.20 -13.40 -11.55
C THR A 371 -3.21 -12.27 -11.77
N PRO A 372 -4.35 -12.31 -11.07
CA PRO A 372 -5.24 -11.15 -10.98
C PRO A 372 -4.50 -9.86 -10.62
N GLY A 373 -5.03 -8.73 -11.10
CA GLY A 373 -4.50 -7.42 -10.71
C GLY A 373 -4.75 -7.14 -9.24
N PHE A 374 -3.71 -6.75 -8.52
CA PHE A 374 -3.87 -6.20 -7.18
C PHE A 374 -4.42 -4.76 -7.22
N GLY A 375 -4.98 -4.28 -6.11
CA GLY A 375 -5.45 -2.89 -5.98
C GLY A 375 -6.71 -2.56 -6.79
N ASP A 376 -7.58 -3.55 -6.99
CA ASP A 376 -8.89 -3.40 -7.61
C ASP A 376 -9.90 -2.72 -6.66
N THR A 377 -10.99 -2.17 -7.18
CA THR A 377 -12.19 -1.72 -6.45
C THR A 377 -12.71 -2.67 -5.38
N ARG A 378 -12.50 -4.00 -5.53
CA ARG A 378 -12.84 -5.02 -4.52
C ARG A 378 -12.03 -4.93 -3.23
N GLY A 379 -10.89 -4.24 -3.26
CA GLY A 379 -10.10 -3.88 -2.07
C GLY A 379 -9.23 -4.99 -1.49
N ILE A 380 -8.69 -4.75 -0.30
CA ILE A 380 -7.70 -5.60 0.38
C ILE A 380 -8.20 -7.03 0.61
N ALA A 381 -9.49 -7.21 0.90
CA ALA A 381 -10.06 -8.55 1.08
C ALA A 381 -9.81 -9.40 -0.17
N TRP A 382 -9.89 -8.78 -1.35
CA TRP A 382 -9.55 -9.41 -2.61
C TRP A 382 -8.04 -9.61 -2.76
N ASP A 383 -7.20 -8.63 -2.40
CA ASP A 383 -5.74 -8.80 -2.45
C ASP A 383 -5.23 -9.93 -1.53
N LYS A 384 -5.90 -10.15 -0.38
CA LYS A 384 -5.67 -11.30 0.50
C LYS A 384 -6.04 -12.61 -0.20
N GLU A 385 -7.16 -12.64 -0.93
CA GLU A 385 -7.55 -13.81 -1.72
C GLU A 385 -6.58 -14.05 -2.90
N ILE A 386 -6.12 -13.01 -3.59
CA ILE A 386 -5.08 -13.13 -4.64
C ILE A 386 -3.81 -13.75 -4.04
N THR A 387 -3.34 -13.23 -2.90
CA THR A 387 -2.19 -13.78 -2.17
C THR A 387 -2.37 -15.24 -1.83
N LYS A 388 -3.57 -15.62 -1.37
CA LYS A 388 -3.94 -17.01 -1.06
C LYS A 388 -3.94 -17.90 -2.29
N GLN A 389 -4.44 -17.42 -3.42
CA GLN A 389 -4.42 -18.17 -4.68
C GLN A 389 -2.98 -18.39 -5.18
N ILE A 390 -2.11 -17.38 -5.08
CA ILE A 390 -0.70 -17.51 -5.43
C ILE A 390 -0.01 -18.52 -4.50
N LYS A 391 -0.27 -18.43 -3.19
CA LYS A 391 0.23 -19.41 -2.21
C LYS A 391 -0.20 -20.83 -2.56
N LYS A 392 -1.49 -21.05 -2.83
CA LYS A 392 -2.02 -22.35 -3.25
C LYS A 392 -1.36 -22.85 -4.53
N ALA A 393 -1.10 -21.96 -5.49
CA ALA A 393 -0.36 -22.32 -6.71
C ALA A 393 1.07 -22.78 -6.38
N PHE A 394 1.78 -22.09 -5.47
CA PHE A 394 3.14 -22.46 -5.07
C PHE A 394 3.22 -23.79 -4.31
N GLU A 395 2.15 -24.16 -3.61
CA GLU A 395 2.04 -25.41 -2.84
C GLU A 395 1.67 -26.61 -3.73
N THR A 396 0.88 -26.40 -4.79
CA THR A 396 0.24 -27.51 -5.53
C THR A 396 0.63 -27.64 -6.99
N LYS A 397 1.00 -26.55 -7.67
CA LYS A 397 1.15 -26.51 -9.14
C LYS A 397 2.49 -25.94 -9.62
N VAL A 398 3.12 -25.06 -8.84
CA VAL A 398 4.28 -24.27 -9.25
C VAL A 398 5.36 -24.41 -8.18
N PHE A 399 6.37 -25.24 -8.44
CA PHE A 399 7.40 -25.54 -7.43
C PHE A 399 8.67 -24.70 -7.59
N ASP A 400 8.83 -24.07 -8.75
CA ASP A 400 10.00 -23.30 -9.15
C ASP A 400 9.64 -22.25 -10.22
N LEU A 401 10.52 -21.25 -10.41
CA LEU A 401 10.38 -20.16 -11.37
C LEU A 401 11.73 -19.81 -12.01
N ASN A 402 11.69 -19.29 -13.22
CA ASN A 402 12.82 -18.63 -13.88
C ASN A 402 12.72 -17.11 -13.77
N ALA A 403 11.53 -16.53 -13.80
CA ALA A 403 11.36 -15.08 -13.72
C ALA A 403 10.10 -14.66 -12.96
N ILE A 404 10.20 -13.52 -12.28
CA ILE A 404 9.10 -12.80 -11.66
C ILE A 404 8.97 -11.47 -12.39
N CYS A 405 7.96 -11.38 -13.24
CA CYS A 405 7.68 -10.24 -14.09
C CYS A 405 6.74 -9.28 -13.39
N PHE A 406 7.26 -8.12 -12.99
CA PHE A 406 6.46 -7.07 -12.39
C PHE A 406 6.01 -6.07 -13.46
N VAL A 407 4.70 -5.91 -13.66
CA VAL A 407 4.11 -5.09 -14.73
C VAL A 407 3.59 -3.76 -14.18
N ALA A 408 4.08 -2.64 -14.71
CA ALA A 408 3.63 -1.29 -14.37
C ALA A 408 3.55 -0.36 -15.58
N SER A 409 2.66 0.65 -15.51
CA SER A 409 2.55 1.69 -16.52
C SER A 409 3.73 2.67 -16.49
N SER A 410 4.23 3.07 -17.66
CA SER A 410 5.34 4.02 -17.81
C SER A 410 5.01 5.47 -17.46
N SER A 411 3.72 5.84 -17.49
CA SER A 411 3.25 7.23 -17.31
C SER A 411 3.23 7.71 -15.85
N ASN A 412 3.43 6.81 -14.88
CA ASN A 412 3.31 7.16 -13.47
C ASN A 412 4.59 7.83 -12.97
N VAL A 413 4.56 9.14 -12.73
CA VAL A 413 5.70 9.94 -12.22
C VAL A 413 6.11 9.52 -10.81
N LYS A 414 5.13 9.08 -10.00
CA LYS A 414 5.30 8.54 -8.65
C LYS A 414 4.48 7.25 -8.55
N LEU A 415 4.98 6.28 -7.80
CA LEU A 415 4.15 5.15 -7.38
C LEU A 415 3.06 5.72 -6.49
N THR A 416 1.79 5.48 -6.84
CA THR A 416 0.68 5.81 -5.95
C THR A 416 0.87 5.08 -4.63
N ALA A 417 0.24 5.58 -3.58
CA ALA A 417 0.00 4.77 -2.40
C ALA A 417 -1.00 3.65 -2.73
N SER A 418 -0.92 2.94 -3.82
CA SER A 418 -1.65 1.69 -4.04
C SER A 418 -0.65 0.77 -4.69
N GLN A 419 0.08 1.30 -5.67
CA GLN A 419 1.24 0.63 -6.24
C GLN A 419 2.30 0.25 -5.20
N LYS A 420 2.66 1.13 -4.26
CA LYS A 420 3.59 0.79 -3.17
C LYS A 420 3.08 -0.38 -2.31
N TYR A 421 1.77 -0.47 -2.08
CA TYR A 421 1.09 -1.52 -1.30
C TYR A 421 1.20 -2.85 -2.04
N ILE A 422 0.84 -2.82 -3.32
CA ILE A 422 0.90 -3.97 -4.23
C ILE A 422 2.31 -4.51 -4.31
N PHE A 423 3.30 -3.62 -4.42
CA PHE A 423 4.71 -4.00 -4.38
C PHE A 423 5.09 -4.66 -3.07
N GLY A 424 4.71 -4.07 -1.93
CA GLY A 424 4.93 -4.68 -0.61
C GLY A 424 4.34 -6.09 -0.55
N ASN A 425 3.08 -6.25 -0.95
CA ASN A 425 2.38 -7.54 -0.96
C ASN A 425 3.07 -8.56 -1.88
N ILE A 426 3.51 -8.15 -3.07
CA ILE A 426 4.21 -9.04 -4.01
C ILE A 426 5.54 -9.49 -3.42
N VAL A 427 6.31 -8.57 -2.85
CA VAL A 427 7.62 -8.87 -2.28
C VAL A 427 7.49 -9.76 -1.03
N ASP A 428 6.42 -9.60 -0.26
CA ASP A 428 6.09 -10.45 0.90
C ASP A 428 5.84 -11.92 0.54
N LEU A 429 5.60 -12.23 -0.74
CA LEU A 429 5.39 -13.61 -1.20
C LEU A 429 6.69 -14.42 -1.29
N PHE A 430 7.84 -13.75 -1.33
CA PHE A 430 9.09 -14.37 -1.77
C PHE A 430 10.18 -14.43 -0.70
N GLY A 431 11.01 -15.47 -0.83
CA GLY A 431 12.31 -15.53 -0.17
C GLY A 431 13.33 -14.61 -0.84
N LYS A 432 14.39 -14.26 -0.11
CA LYS A 432 15.49 -13.42 -0.63
C LYS A 432 16.31 -14.08 -1.75
N ASP A 433 16.15 -15.37 -1.95
CA ASP A 433 16.80 -16.16 -3.00
C ASP A 433 16.31 -15.81 -4.41
N VAL A 434 15.10 -15.26 -4.56
CA VAL A 434 14.53 -14.93 -5.88
C VAL A 434 14.93 -13.55 -6.41
N LYS A 435 15.73 -12.76 -5.67
CA LYS A 435 16.04 -11.35 -5.99
C LYS A 435 16.50 -11.13 -7.44
N LYS A 436 17.37 -12.01 -7.94
CA LYS A 436 17.97 -11.90 -9.27
C LYS A 436 17.01 -12.20 -10.42
N ASN A 437 15.85 -12.79 -10.11
CA ASN A 437 14.88 -13.28 -11.09
C ASN A 437 13.76 -12.28 -11.35
N PHE A 438 13.76 -11.13 -10.67
CA PHE A 438 12.83 -10.06 -10.95
C PHE A 438 13.15 -9.37 -12.28
N ILE A 439 12.10 -9.04 -13.04
CA ILE A 439 12.18 -8.19 -14.23
C ILE A 439 11.01 -7.21 -14.19
N ALA A 440 11.29 -5.92 -14.29
CA ALA A 440 10.23 -4.92 -14.47
C ALA A 440 9.82 -4.83 -15.94
N MET A 441 8.52 -5.00 -16.23
CA MET A 441 7.93 -4.89 -17.55
C MET A 441 7.08 -3.61 -17.59
N LEU A 442 7.60 -2.58 -18.23
CA LEU A 442 6.97 -1.25 -18.26
C LEU A 442 6.09 -1.12 -19.51
N THR A 443 4.79 -0.98 -19.34
CA THR A 443 3.78 -0.89 -20.41
C THR A 443 3.49 0.57 -20.77
N PHE A 444 2.76 0.81 -21.85
CA PHE A 444 2.36 2.15 -22.35
C PHE A 444 3.54 3.07 -22.71
N CYS A 445 4.68 2.50 -23.08
CA CYS A 445 5.89 3.27 -23.40
C CYS A 445 5.79 3.95 -24.77
N ASP A 446 6.11 5.25 -24.85
CA ASP A 446 6.13 6.07 -26.08
C ASP A 446 7.52 6.16 -26.73
N GLY A 447 8.49 5.38 -26.25
CA GLY A 447 9.89 5.37 -26.71
C GLY A 447 10.84 6.16 -25.80
N LYS A 448 10.34 7.14 -25.04
CA LYS A 448 11.15 7.94 -24.10
C LYS A 448 11.52 7.15 -22.84
N LYS A 449 12.27 7.76 -21.92
CA LYS A 449 12.60 7.17 -20.62
C LYS A 449 11.31 7.14 -19.76
N PRO A 450 10.84 5.95 -19.32
CA PRO A 450 9.66 5.84 -18.46
C PRO A 450 9.83 6.61 -17.15
N GLN A 451 8.80 7.37 -16.77
CA GLN A 451 8.85 8.21 -15.55
C GLN A 451 8.79 7.36 -14.28
N VAL A 452 8.12 6.21 -14.35
CA VAL A 452 7.97 5.24 -13.26
C VAL A 452 9.31 4.71 -12.74
N ILE A 453 10.38 4.76 -13.53
CA ILE A 453 11.73 4.33 -13.12
C ILE A 453 12.19 5.06 -11.86
N ASN A 454 11.98 6.38 -11.79
CA ASN A 454 12.38 7.17 -10.62
C ASN A 454 11.64 6.71 -9.36
N ALA A 455 10.38 6.30 -9.52
CA ALA A 455 9.56 5.83 -8.42
C ALA A 455 9.96 4.41 -7.95
N LEU A 456 10.36 3.53 -8.88
CA LEU A 456 10.90 2.20 -8.56
C LEU A 456 12.27 2.27 -7.87
N GLN A 457 13.07 3.27 -8.22
CA GLN A 457 14.39 3.53 -7.63
C GLN A 457 14.34 4.34 -6.34
N SER A 458 13.17 4.88 -5.96
CA SER A 458 13.01 5.63 -4.71
C SER A 458 13.29 4.75 -3.50
N LYS A 459 13.95 5.33 -2.48
CA LYS A 459 14.20 4.66 -1.19
C LYS A 459 12.92 4.22 -0.47
N GLU A 460 11.80 4.88 -0.78
CA GLU A 460 10.48 4.52 -0.24
C GLU A 460 9.87 3.28 -0.92
N CYS A 461 10.43 2.84 -2.05
CA CYS A 461 10.00 1.65 -2.76
C CYS A 461 10.91 0.47 -2.41
N ILE A 462 10.34 -0.62 -1.88
CA ILE A 462 11.10 -1.84 -1.56
C ILE A 462 11.80 -2.42 -2.79
N PHE A 463 11.27 -2.20 -3.99
CA PHE A 463 11.87 -2.66 -5.25
C PHE A 463 13.27 -2.04 -5.48
N SER A 464 13.54 -0.85 -4.93
CA SER A 464 14.89 -0.24 -4.97
C SER A 464 15.97 -1.11 -4.32
N THR A 465 15.60 -1.98 -3.38
CA THR A 465 16.51 -2.94 -2.73
C THR A 465 16.77 -4.19 -3.59
N ILE A 466 15.94 -4.44 -4.60
CA ILE A 466 16.02 -5.59 -5.50
C ILE A 466 16.82 -5.22 -6.76
N ILE A 467 16.61 -4.00 -7.29
CA ILE A 467 17.27 -3.51 -8.52
C ILE A 467 18.78 -3.79 -8.58
N PRO A 468 19.58 -3.56 -7.52
CA PRO A 468 21.03 -3.78 -7.55
C PRO A 468 21.44 -5.25 -7.75
N GLU A 469 20.54 -6.20 -7.46
CA GLU A 469 20.79 -7.64 -7.56
C GLU A 469 20.39 -8.22 -8.92
N ILE A 470 19.67 -7.44 -9.75
CA ILE A 470 19.16 -7.88 -11.05
C ILE A 470 20.20 -7.52 -12.12
N ASP A 471 20.57 -8.51 -12.94
CA ASP A 471 21.43 -8.27 -14.09
C ASP A 471 20.80 -7.27 -15.07
N ASN A 472 21.58 -6.36 -15.65
CA ASN A 472 21.06 -5.41 -16.62
C ASN A 472 20.63 -6.10 -17.93
N PRO A 473 19.54 -5.63 -18.58
CA PRO A 473 18.64 -4.59 -18.10
C PRO A 473 17.66 -5.13 -17.04
N TRP A 474 17.47 -4.39 -15.94
CA TRP A 474 16.52 -4.76 -14.86
C TRP A 474 15.06 -4.42 -15.21
N TYR A 475 14.84 -3.63 -16.26
CA TYR A 475 13.51 -3.34 -16.82
C TYR A 475 13.50 -3.43 -18.34
N LEU A 476 12.34 -3.71 -18.90
CA LEU A 476 12.06 -3.71 -20.34
C LEU A 476 10.85 -2.83 -20.63
N LYS A 477 10.82 -2.23 -21.82
CA LYS A 477 9.77 -1.30 -22.26
C LYS A 477 8.85 -2.01 -23.23
N PHE A 478 7.55 -1.83 -23.10
CA PHE A 478 6.56 -2.44 -23.97
C PHE A 478 5.56 -1.41 -24.44
N ASN A 479 5.38 -1.36 -25.76
CA ASN A 479 4.26 -0.72 -26.40
C ASN A 479 3.53 -1.78 -27.21
N ASN A 480 2.32 -2.10 -26.77
CA ASN A 480 1.50 -3.17 -27.34
C ASN A 480 0.27 -2.63 -28.05
N SER A 481 0.22 -1.33 -28.39
CA SER A 481 -0.95 -0.73 -29.05
C SER A 481 -1.23 -1.37 -30.41
N ALA A 482 -0.18 -1.67 -31.17
CA ALA A 482 -0.26 -2.22 -32.53
C ALA A 482 -0.68 -3.70 -32.61
N ILE A 483 -0.96 -4.39 -31.49
CA ILE A 483 -1.21 -5.83 -31.53
C ILE A 483 -2.51 -6.19 -32.26
N TYR A 484 -3.55 -5.35 -32.10
CA TYR A 484 -4.88 -5.56 -32.69
C TYR A 484 -5.23 -4.53 -33.77
N ASP A 485 -4.27 -3.74 -34.24
CA ASP A 485 -4.51 -2.74 -35.28
C ASP A 485 -4.65 -3.38 -36.67
N ASP A 486 -5.78 -3.11 -37.33
CA ASP A 486 -6.08 -3.57 -38.69
C ASP A 486 -5.33 -2.76 -39.77
N ASN A 487 -4.87 -1.56 -39.45
CA ASN A 487 -4.18 -0.67 -40.38
C ASN A 487 -2.67 -0.93 -40.38
N THR A 488 -2.26 -2.09 -40.90
CA THR A 488 -0.84 -2.50 -40.92
C THR A 488 0.04 -1.63 -41.83
N GLU A 489 -0.57 -0.81 -42.70
CA GLU A 489 0.14 0.11 -43.59
C GLU A 489 0.52 1.43 -42.90
N ASP A 490 -0.11 1.77 -41.78
CA ASP A 490 0.22 2.97 -41.01
C ASP A 490 1.64 2.90 -40.43
N GLU A 491 2.42 3.96 -40.65
CA GLU A 491 3.83 4.03 -40.26
C GLU A 491 4.02 3.93 -38.75
N PHE A 492 3.12 4.53 -37.96
CA PHE A 492 3.19 4.47 -36.50
C PHE A 492 2.90 3.06 -35.99
N THR A 493 1.91 2.38 -36.57
CA THR A 493 1.56 0.99 -36.26
C THR A 493 2.74 0.06 -36.54
N GLN A 494 3.38 0.20 -37.70
CA GLN A 494 4.61 -0.56 -38.03
C GLN A 494 5.75 -0.27 -37.06
N MET A 495 5.95 1.01 -36.71
CA MET A 495 6.99 1.42 -35.77
C MET A 495 6.76 0.81 -34.38
N PHE A 496 5.54 0.92 -33.84
CA PHE A 496 5.19 0.38 -32.52
C PHE A 496 5.27 -1.15 -32.51
N TRP A 497 4.82 -1.82 -33.56
CA TRP A 497 4.98 -3.26 -33.71
C TRP A 497 6.45 -3.68 -33.66
N LYS A 498 7.29 -3.05 -34.48
CA LYS A 498 8.73 -3.35 -34.55
C LYS A 498 9.41 -3.12 -33.20
N LEU A 499 9.07 -2.01 -32.52
CA LEU A 499 9.59 -1.72 -31.19
C LEU A 499 9.16 -2.77 -30.17
N GLY A 500 7.87 -3.12 -30.13
CA GLY A 500 7.32 -4.14 -29.23
C GLY A 500 7.97 -5.50 -29.42
N MET A 501 8.04 -5.99 -30.67
CA MET A 501 8.64 -7.28 -31.00
C MET A 501 10.13 -7.34 -30.66
N LYS A 502 10.88 -6.26 -30.92
CA LYS A 502 12.28 -6.17 -30.48
C LYS A 502 12.44 -6.31 -28.97
N ASN A 503 11.59 -5.63 -28.18
CA ASN A 503 11.66 -5.73 -26.72
C ASN A 503 11.27 -7.13 -26.20
N PHE A 504 10.38 -7.86 -26.91
CA PHE A 504 10.13 -9.26 -26.62
C PHE A 504 11.32 -10.16 -26.96
N ASP A 505 12.08 -9.86 -28.00
CA ASP A 505 13.30 -10.61 -28.33
C ASP A 505 14.38 -10.42 -27.26
N ASP A 506 14.52 -9.19 -26.75
CA ASP A 506 15.38 -8.89 -25.60
C ASP A 506 14.91 -9.63 -24.34
N PHE A 507 13.59 -9.69 -24.11
CA PHE A 507 12.99 -10.43 -23.01
C PHE A 507 13.27 -11.93 -23.09
N ILE A 508 13.04 -12.55 -24.25
CA ILE A 508 13.30 -13.98 -24.50
C ILE A 508 14.78 -14.28 -24.26
N SER A 509 15.67 -13.44 -24.81
CA SER A 509 17.12 -13.60 -24.65
C SER A 509 17.57 -13.55 -23.20
N LYS A 510 16.89 -12.74 -22.36
CA LYS A 510 17.11 -12.68 -20.92
C LYS A 510 16.52 -13.90 -20.20
N LEU A 511 15.29 -14.29 -20.51
CA LEU A 511 14.60 -15.42 -19.88
C LEU A 511 15.37 -16.74 -20.00
N VAL A 512 15.93 -17.02 -21.19
CA VAL A 512 16.68 -18.26 -21.44
C VAL A 512 17.97 -18.34 -20.60
N LYS A 513 18.51 -17.20 -20.17
CA LYS A 513 19.73 -17.13 -19.34
C LYS A 513 19.43 -17.16 -17.83
N LEU A 514 18.18 -16.91 -17.42
CA LEU A 514 17.83 -16.84 -16.01
C LEU A 514 17.79 -18.23 -15.37
N PRO A 515 18.46 -18.41 -14.22
CA PRO A 515 18.47 -19.69 -13.53
C PRO A 515 17.09 -20.04 -12.99
N ARG A 516 16.77 -21.34 -13.00
CA ARG A 516 15.58 -21.88 -12.36
C ARG A 516 15.76 -21.90 -10.84
N ILE A 517 14.84 -21.31 -10.10
CA ILE A 517 14.87 -21.18 -8.64
C ILE A 517 13.70 -21.92 -8.01
N SER A 518 14.00 -22.71 -6.98
CA SER A 518 12.99 -23.41 -6.18
C SER A 518 12.21 -22.44 -5.31
N LEU A 519 10.88 -22.57 -5.28
CA LEU A 519 10.01 -21.78 -4.40
C LEU A 519 9.95 -22.31 -2.96
N LYS A 520 10.86 -23.21 -2.55
CA LYS A 520 10.88 -23.77 -1.18
C LYS A 520 10.99 -22.68 -0.13
N GLN A 521 11.87 -21.70 -0.33
CA GLN A 521 12.07 -20.62 0.63
C GLN A 521 10.87 -19.67 0.65
N SER A 522 10.30 -19.34 -0.51
CA SER A 522 9.06 -18.55 -0.63
C SER A 522 7.87 -19.23 0.07
N ARG A 523 7.71 -20.55 -0.06
CA ARG A 523 6.68 -21.30 0.69
C ARG A 523 6.91 -21.22 2.19
N GLU A 524 8.16 -21.31 2.64
CA GLU A 524 8.49 -21.17 4.07
C GLU A 524 8.19 -19.75 4.57
N VAL A 525 8.49 -18.69 3.80
CA VAL A 525 8.10 -17.30 4.11
C VAL A 525 6.58 -17.21 4.32
N LEU A 526 5.80 -17.73 3.37
CA LEU A 526 4.34 -17.72 3.44
C LEU A 526 3.79 -18.54 4.61
N LYS A 527 4.47 -19.64 4.99
CA LYS A 527 4.12 -20.44 6.19
C LYS A 527 4.40 -19.66 7.47
N ARG A 528 5.58 -19.04 7.60
CA ARG A 528 5.98 -18.28 8.80
C ARG A 528 5.10 -17.06 9.02
N ARG A 529 4.79 -16.28 7.97
CA ARG A 529 3.86 -15.15 8.06
C ARG A 529 2.48 -15.57 8.58
N GLU A 530 1.98 -16.71 8.14
CA GLU A 530 0.67 -17.21 8.58
C GLU A 530 0.71 -17.77 10.01
N CYS A 531 1.81 -18.42 10.38
CA CYS A 531 2.05 -18.85 11.75
C CYS A 531 2.05 -17.65 12.71
N ILE A 532 2.74 -16.56 12.37
CA ILE A 532 2.75 -15.32 13.18
C ILE A 532 1.31 -14.81 13.41
N LYS A 533 0.51 -14.67 12.35
CA LYS A 533 -0.90 -14.24 12.49
C LYS A 533 -1.71 -15.15 13.41
N THR A 534 -1.55 -16.47 13.25
CA THR A 534 -2.27 -17.46 14.06
C THR A 534 -1.88 -17.38 15.54
N GLN A 535 -0.58 -17.25 15.83
CA GLN A 535 -0.08 -17.14 17.20
C GLN A 535 -0.50 -15.83 17.87
N ILE A 536 -0.57 -14.73 17.13
CA ILE A 536 -1.05 -13.44 17.64
C ILE A 536 -2.50 -13.51 18.06
N GLU A 537 -3.37 -14.08 17.22
CA GLU A 537 -4.78 -14.24 17.60
C GLU A 537 -4.93 -15.16 18.81
N GLY A 538 -4.14 -16.24 18.86
CA GLY A 538 -4.07 -17.10 20.03
C GLY A 538 -3.59 -16.37 21.30
N LEU A 539 -2.61 -15.48 21.17
CA LEU A 539 -2.06 -14.69 22.27
C LEU A 539 -3.10 -13.68 22.78
N ARG A 540 -3.79 -13.00 21.86
CA ARG A 540 -4.88 -12.08 22.19
C ARG A 540 -5.98 -12.76 23.01
N ILE A 541 -6.40 -13.96 22.59
CA ILE A 541 -7.39 -14.75 23.34
C ILE A 541 -6.86 -15.13 24.73
N SER A 542 -5.60 -15.59 24.80
CA SER A 542 -4.98 -16.01 26.06
C SER A 542 -4.84 -14.84 27.05
N LEU A 543 -4.45 -13.66 26.56
CA LEU A 543 -4.35 -12.43 27.33
C LEU A 543 -5.72 -12.02 27.91
N ASN A 544 -6.76 -12.01 27.08
CA ASN A 544 -8.11 -11.70 27.53
C ASN A 544 -8.58 -12.67 28.62
N ASN A 545 -8.34 -13.98 28.45
CA ASN A 545 -8.65 -14.97 29.47
C ASN A 545 -7.87 -14.72 30.77
N GLY A 546 -6.61 -14.29 30.66
CA GLY A 546 -5.77 -13.92 31.82
C GLY A 546 -6.32 -12.72 32.58
N LEU A 547 -6.75 -11.68 31.86
CA LEU A 547 -7.38 -10.49 32.45
C LEU A 547 -8.70 -10.82 33.16
N LEU A 548 -9.54 -11.65 32.54
CA LEU A 548 -10.79 -12.11 33.15
C LEU A 548 -10.53 -12.94 34.41
N LYS A 549 -9.55 -13.85 34.37
CA LYS A 549 -9.19 -14.66 35.53
C LYS A 549 -8.62 -13.81 36.66
N LEU A 550 -7.82 -12.78 36.37
CA LEU A 550 -7.34 -11.82 37.37
C LEU A 550 -8.49 -11.08 38.06
N ASP A 551 -9.48 -10.62 37.29
CA ASP A 551 -10.64 -9.94 37.83
C ASP A 551 -11.46 -10.87 38.74
N GLU A 552 -11.66 -12.13 38.32
CA GLU A 552 -12.30 -13.17 39.13
C GLU A 552 -11.58 -13.37 40.49
N ILE A 553 -10.25 -13.53 40.47
CA ILE A 553 -9.44 -13.68 41.71
C ILE A 553 -9.60 -12.43 42.59
N LYS A 554 -9.57 -11.23 42.01
CA LYS A 554 -9.74 -9.97 42.73
C LYS A 554 -11.09 -9.90 43.43
N GLN A 555 -12.18 -10.22 42.72
CA GLN A 555 -13.53 -10.23 43.28
C GLN A 555 -13.64 -11.23 44.45
N TYR A 556 -13.10 -12.45 44.32
CA TYR A 556 -13.12 -13.41 45.42
C TYR A 556 -12.31 -12.93 46.63
N CYS A 557 -11.12 -12.37 46.43
CA CYS A 557 -10.31 -11.84 47.52
C CYS A 557 -11.02 -10.71 48.27
N GLU A 558 -11.64 -9.77 47.57
CA GLU A 558 -12.42 -8.69 48.18
C GLU A 558 -13.60 -9.23 48.98
N GLN A 559 -14.33 -10.20 48.43
CA GLN A 559 -15.51 -10.78 49.07
C GLN A 559 -15.16 -11.61 50.30
N PHE A 560 -14.06 -12.37 50.25
CA PHE A 560 -13.54 -13.09 51.42
C PHE A 560 -13.00 -12.14 52.49
N TYR A 561 -12.41 -11.00 52.11
CA TYR A 561 -11.96 -9.99 53.07
C TYR A 561 -13.15 -9.30 53.77
N LEU A 562 -14.15 -8.85 53.00
CA LEU A 562 -15.36 -8.21 53.55
C LEU A 562 -16.15 -9.14 54.47
N ASN A 563 -16.14 -10.45 54.19
CA ASN A 563 -16.84 -11.46 54.97
C ASN A 563 -15.91 -12.30 55.85
N ARG A 564 -14.70 -11.81 56.19
CA ARG A 564 -13.66 -12.58 56.88
C ARG A 564 -14.13 -13.26 58.17
N ASP A 565 -14.99 -12.61 58.95
CA ASP A 565 -15.48 -13.14 60.21
C ASP A 565 -16.43 -14.31 59.97
N LYS A 566 -17.28 -14.21 58.94
CA LYS A 566 -18.17 -15.31 58.50
C LYS A 566 -17.36 -16.49 57.95
N VAL A 567 -16.35 -16.22 57.12
CA VAL A 567 -15.42 -17.25 56.59
C VAL A 567 -14.68 -17.97 57.73
N LYS A 568 -14.22 -17.22 58.74
CA LYS A 568 -13.55 -17.78 59.93
C LYS A 568 -14.48 -18.68 60.74
N ASN A 569 -15.75 -18.29 60.85
CA ASN A 569 -16.78 -19.01 61.60
C ASN A 569 -17.46 -20.15 60.81
N ASN A 570 -17.09 -20.39 59.54
CA ASN A 570 -17.81 -21.29 58.62
C ASN A 570 -19.29 -20.93 58.42
N GLU A 571 -19.61 -19.64 58.51
CA GLU A 571 -20.94 -19.14 58.17
C GLU A 571 -21.03 -18.93 56.67
N ASP A 572 -22.11 -19.44 56.05
CA ASP A 572 -22.35 -19.28 54.62
C ASP A 572 -22.83 -17.86 54.27
N PHE A 573 -22.51 -17.41 53.07
CA PHE A 573 -22.91 -16.10 52.55
C PHE A 573 -22.98 -16.12 51.02
N THR A 574 -23.85 -15.31 50.43
CA THR A 574 -23.97 -15.22 48.98
C THR A 574 -22.98 -14.22 48.41
N ILE A 575 -22.23 -14.65 47.41
CA ILE A 575 -21.32 -13.83 46.63
C ILE A 575 -21.89 -13.69 45.22
N THR A 576 -21.83 -12.49 44.65
CA THR A 576 -22.11 -12.29 43.22
C THR A 576 -20.79 -12.06 42.54
N VAL A 577 -20.42 -12.95 41.63
CA VAL A 577 -19.17 -12.87 40.86
C VAL A 577 -19.46 -12.95 39.37
N ASP A 578 -18.62 -12.25 38.61
CA ASP A 578 -18.59 -12.34 37.16
C ASP A 578 -17.81 -13.59 36.74
N ILE A 579 -18.51 -14.63 36.28
CA ILE A 579 -17.90 -15.91 35.88
C ILE A 579 -17.79 -15.97 34.36
N THR A 580 -16.62 -16.38 33.88
CA THR A 580 -16.39 -16.63 32.46
C THR A 580 -16.97 -18.00 32.08
N LYS A 581 -18.03 -18.02 31.27
CA LYS A 581 -18.60 -19.24 30.70
C LYS A 581 -18.19 -19.40 29.25
N GLN A 582 -17.76 -20.59 28.90
CA GLN A 582 -17.53 -20.94 27.50
C GLN A 582 -18.86 -21.14 26.79
N ILE A 583 -19.02 -20.50 25.64
CA ILE A 583 -20.16 -20.66 24.74
C ILE A 583 -19.70 -21.17 23.38
N LYS A 584 -20.66 -21.64 22.59
CA LYS A 584 -20.47 -21.95 21.17
C LYS A 584 -21.18 -20.88 20.36
N ILE A 585 -20.45 -20.24 19.46
CA ILE A 585 -20.98 -19.28 18.51
C ILE A 585 -21.02 -19.95 17.15
N ASP A 586 -22.20 -20.04 16.55
CA ASP A 586 -22.38 -20.58 15.20
C ASP A 586 -21.69 -19.68 14.17
N LEU A 587 -21.07 -20.32 13.18
CA LEU A 587 -20.32 -19.67 12.12
C LEU A 587 -21.23 -19.35 10.93
N GLU A 588 -20.94 -18.24 10.23
CA GLU A 588 -21.63 -17.93 8.99
C GLU A 588 -21.25 -18.91 7.86
N PRO A 589 -22.13 -19.17 6.88
CA PRO A 589 -21.80 -20.01 5.74
C PRO A 589 -20.54 -19.51 5.01
N GLY A 590 -19.53 -20.39 4.91
CA GLY A 590 -18.25 -20.09 4.26
C GLY A 590 -17.11 -19.72 5.21
N GLU A 591 -17.38 -19.60 6.51
CA GLU A 591 -16.34 -19.53 7.54
C GLU A 591 -15.94 -20.93 8.01
N TYR A 592 -14.63 -21.15 8.16
CA TYR A 592 -14.12 -22.40 8.72
C TYR A 592 -13.32 -22.13 9.98
N VAL A 593 -13.21 -23.17 10.80
CA VAL A 593 -12.51 -23.16 12.07
C VAL A 593 -11.77 -24.48 12.25
N THR A 594 -10.73 -24.49 13.08
CA THR A 594 -10.14 -25.71 13.60
C THR A 594 -10.28 -25.71 15.12
N ASN A 595 -11.19 -26.55 15.61
CA ASN A 595 -11.44 -26.74 17.02
C ASN A 595 -10.73 -28.00 17.52
N CYS A 596 -10.23 -27.93 18.74
CA CYS A 596 -9.69 -29.05 19.49
C CYS A 596 -10.77 -29.63 20.40
N PHE A 597 -11.14 -30.89 20.19
CA PHE A 597 -12.16 -31.60 20.97
C PHE A 597 -11.62 -32.22 22.25
N TYR A 598 -10.31 -32.29 22.41
CA TYR A 598 -9.68 -32.70 23.66
C TYR A 598 -9.67 -31.55 24.68
N CYS A 599 -9.35 -30.35 24.23
CA CYS A 599 -9.21 -29.16 25.05
C CYS A 599 -10.40 -28.21 24.98
N HIS A 600 -11.40 -28.53 24.15
CA HIS A 600 -12.60 -27.72 23.88
C HIS A 600 -12.26 -26.25 23.56
N LYS A 601 -11.24 -26.01 22.74
CA LYS A 601 -10.80 -24.66 22.35
C LYS A 601 -10.79 -24.49 20.84
N THR A 602 -11.02 -23.25 20.40
CA THR A 602 -10.79 -22.83 19.03
C THR A 602 -9.29 -22.60 18.81
N CYS A 603 -8.64 -23.44 18.02
CA CYS A 603 -7.20 -23.33 17.75
C CYS A 603 -6.89 -22.47 16.53
N HIS A 604 -7.82 -22.33 15.59
CA HIS A 604 -7.63 -21.48 14.41
C HIS A 604 -8.97 -21.00 13.87
N TYR A 605 -9.15 -19.69 13.81
CA TYR A 605 -10.33 -19.00 13.30
C TYR A 605 -9.91 -17.67 12.66
N ARG A 606 -10.31 -17.27 11.46
CA ARG A 606 -10.98 -18.00 10.37
C ARG A 606 -9.99 -18.93 9.67
N CYS A 607 -10.21 -20.24 9.77
CA CYS A 607 -9.47 -21.22 8.99
C CYS A 607 -9.93 -21.15 7.52
N TYR A 608 -9.01 -21.37 6.59
CA TYR A 608 -9.30 -21.35 5.15
C TYR A 608 -9.42 -22.73 4.53
N ILE A 609 -9.35 -23.77 5.36
CA ILE A 609 -9.35 -25.16 4.93
C ILE A 609 -10.75 -25.70 5.18
N PRO A 610 -11.49 -26.05 4.12
CA PRO A 610 -12.83 -26.60 4.28
C PRO A 610 -12.77 -28.04 4.82
N GLY A 611 -13.64 -28.34 5.77
CA GLY A 611 -13.83 -29.69 6.31
C GLY A 611 -12.69 -30.20 7.18
N ASP A 612 -12.48 -31.52 7.17
CA ASP A 612 -11.65 -32.23 8.17
C ASP A 612 -10.17 -32.40 7.78
N MET A 613 -9.66 -31.61 6.83
CA MET A 613 -8.24 -31.64 6.42
C MET A 613 -7.33 -30.96 7.49
N LYS A 614 -7.19 -31.65 8.62
CA LYS A 614 -6.58 -31.16 9.87
C LYS A 614 -5.07 -30.94 9.77
N ARG A 615 -4.34 -31.82 9.06
CA ARG A 615 -2.87 -31.73 8.89
C ARG A 615 -2.45 -30.48 8.10
N GLU A 616 -3.34 -29.94 7.29
CA GLU A 616 -3.04 -28.79 6.46
C GLU A 616 -3.31 -27.47 7.21
N CYS A 617 -3.98 -27.50 8.37
CA CYS A 617 -4.17 -26.30 9.20
C CYS A 617 -2.82 -25.72 9.58
N TYR A 618 -2.62 -24.41 9.39
CA TYR A 618 -1.40 -23.72 9.82
C TYR A 618 -1.17 -23.77 11.34
N CYS A 619 -2.22 -24.09 12.09
CA CYS A 619 -2.15 -24.38 13.51
C CYS A 619 -1.54 -25.75 13.82
N ILE A 620 -1.32 -26.63 12.84
CA ILE A 620 -0.72 -27.95 13.01
C ILE A 620 0.68 -27.93 12.39
N ASP A 621 1.69 -28.29 13.17
CA ASP A 621 3.05 -28.50 12.71
C ASP A 621 3.59 -29.80 13.31
N ASN A 622 4.25 -30.64 12.50
CA ASN A 622 4.77 -31.95 12.92
C ASN A 622 3.75 -32.80 13.70
N ASP A 623 2.53 -32.94 13.20
CA ASP A 623 1.41 -33.71 13.79
C ASP A 623 0.84 -33.16 15.11
N TYR A 624 1.33 -32.03 15.61
CA TYR A 624 0.81 -31.39 16.83
C TYR A 624 0.32 -29.98 16.56
N CYS A 625 -0.67 -29.55 17.33
CA CYS A 625 -1.16 -28.18 17.25
C CYS A 625 -0.18 -27.22 17.92
N ASN A 626 0.30 -26.22 17.22
CA ASN A 626 1.16 -25.19 17.80
C ASN A 626 0.40 -24.26 18.79
N VAL A 627 -0.95 -24.20 18.72
CA VAL A 627 -1.80 -23.40 19.62
C VAL A 627 -2.15 -24.13 20.92
N CYS A 628 -2.63 -25.38 20.86
CA CYS A 628 -3.05 -26.12 22.07
C CYS A 628 -2.14 -27.29 22.45
N LYS A 629 -1.07 -27.52 21.68
CA LYS A 629 -0.10 -28.64 21.84
C LYS A 629 -0.70 -30.05 21.76
N CYS A 630 -1.99 -30.19 21.47
CA CYS A 630 -2.63 -31.49 21.28
C CYS A 630 -2.34 -32.06 19.88
N HIS A 631 -2.31 -33.39 19.76
CA HIS A 631 -2.12 -34.06 18.47
C HIS A 631 -3.23 -33.70 17.47
N TYR A 632 -2.91 -33.59 16.17
CA TYR A 632 -3.84 -33.11 15.13
C TYR A 632 -5.15 -33.94 15.04
N LYS A 633 -5.12 -35.21 15.48
CA LYS A 633 -6.29 -36.09 15.54
C LYS A 633 -7.40 -35.58 16.47
N HIS A 634 -7.05 -34.80 17.48
CA HIS A 634 -8.03 -34.17 18.38
C HIS A 634 -8.67 -32.92 17.79
N HIS A 635 -8.26 -32.51 16.60
CA HIS A 635 -8.77 -31.34 15.94
C HIS A 635 -9.82 -31.73 14.91
N ALA A 636 -10.83 -30.89 14.70
CA ALA A 636 -11.74 -31.02 13.57
C ALA A 636 -12.33 -29.65 13.23
N SER A 637 -12.86 -29.54 12.02
CA SER A 637 -13.69 -28.38 11.70
C SER A 637 -15.09 -28.58 12.26
N SER A 638 -15.75 -27.50 12.64
CA SER A 638 -17.11 -27.52 13.18
C SER A 638 -17.87 -26.26 12.77
N PRO A 639 -19.21 -26.29 12.70
CA PRO A 639 -20.02 -25.14 12.31
C PRO A 639 -20.09 -24.06 13.40
N TYR A 640 -19.29 -24.17 14.46
CA TYR A 640 -19.24 -23.24 15.57
C TYR A 640 -17.79 -23.03 16.01
N ARG A 641 -17.51 -21.86 16.60
CA ARG A 641 -16.29 -21.58 17.36
C ARG A 641 -16.62 -21.51 18.85
N PHE A 642 -15.67 -21.93 19.69
CA PHE A 642 -15.72 -21.65 21.12
C PHE A 642 -15.37 -20.19 21.37
N ASP A 643 -16.17 -19.53 22.18
CA ASP A 643 -15.94 -18.16 22.68
C ASP A 643 -16.25 -18.13 24.19
N TYR A 644 -15.96 -17.01 24.84
CA TYR A 644 -16.16 -16.84 26.28
C TYR A 644 -17.03 -15.63 26.56
N VAL A 645 -18.05 -15.78 27.42
CA VAL A 645 -18.91 -14.69 27.87
C VAL A 645 -18.87 -14.58 29.38
N ILE A 646 -19.00 -13.34 29.85
CA ILE A 646 -19.10 -13.04 31.27
C ILE A 646 -20.56 -13.14 31.67
N VAL A 647 -20.85 -13.94 32.70
CA VAL A 647 -22.19 -14.07 33.27
C VAL A 647 -22.11 -13.77 34.76
N LYS A 648 -22.96 -12.83 35.21
CA LYS A 648 -23.18 -12.58 36.63
C LYS A 648 -23.90 -13.74 37.26
N GLU A 649 -23.24 -14.43 38.18
CA GLU A 649 -23.84 -15.55 38.90
C GLU A 649 -23.84 -15.27 40.40
N LYS A 650 -25.00 -15.46 41.03
CA LYS A 650 -25.10 -15.51 42.48
C LYS A 650 -24.77 -16.93 42.91
N GLN A 651 -23.73 -17.08 43.72
CA GLN A 651 -23.30 -18.37 44.25
C GLN A 651 -23.10 -18.23 45.75
N THR A 652 -23.36 -19.30 46.50
CA THR A 652 -23.04 -19.34 47.93
C THR A 652 -21.54 -19.57 48.12
N ALA A 653 -20.98 -19.03 49.20
CA ALA A 653 -19.59 -19.27 49.56
C ALA A 653 -19.33 -20.76 49.70
N GLN A 654 -20.29 -21.52 50.25
CA GLN A 654 -20.19 -22.97 50.35
C GLN A 654 -20.11 -23.66 48.98
N GLU A 655 -20.98 -23.34 48.01
CA GLU A 655 -20.95 -23.91 46.65
C GLU A 655 -19.64 -23.61 45.91
N ILE A 656 -19.09 -22.41 46.12
CA ILE A 656 -17.82 -22.00 45.54
C ILE A 656 -16.68 -22.81 46.17
N LEU A 657 -16.63 -22.88 47.50
CA LEU A 657 -15.60 -23.56 48.27
C LEU A 657 -15.58 -25.08 48.06
N GLU A 658 -16.74 -25.72 47.89
CA GLU A 658 -16.88 -27.15 47.57
C GLU A 658 -16.35 -27.50 46.17
N ARG A 659 -16.55 -26.61 45.18
CA ARG A 659 -16.08 -26.80 43.79
C ARG A 659 -14.55 -26.99 43.70
N TYR A 660 -13.82 -26.46 44.68
CA TYR A 660 -12.36 -26.44 44.71
C TYR A 660 -11.74 -27.32 45.80
N ASN A 661 -12.49 -28.09 46.62
CA ASN A 661 -11.89 -28.80 47.76
C ASN A 661 -12.17 -30.30 47.95
N GLU A 662 -11.09 -30.94 48.44
CA GLU A 662 -10.95 -32.28 49.02
C GLU A 662 -10.98 -32.17 50.56
N GLY A 663 -12.14 -31.92 51.17
CA GLY A 663 -12.33 -32.15 52.62
C GLY A 663 -11.80 -31.12 53.65
N LYS A 664 -11.52 -29.86 53.27
CA LYS A 664 -11.10 -28.76 54.21
C LYS A 664 -12.27 -27.84 54.63
N LYS A 665 -12.16 -27.14 55.78
CA LYS A 665 -13.14 -26.17 56.31
C LYS A 665 -12.51 -24.82 56.70
N GLY A 666 -13.29 -23.74 56.69
CA GLY A 666 -12.92 -22.40 57.17
C GLY A 666 -11.92 -21.66 56.27
N MET A 667 -11.07 -20.83 56.87
CA MET A 667 -10.00 -20.07 56.18
C MET A 667 -9.10 -20.96 55.30
N ALA A 668 -8.80 -22.19 55.74
CA ALA A 668 -7.99 -23.14 54.97
C ALA A 668 -8.66 -23.60 53.66
N ASN A 669 -9.99 -23.52 53.58
CA ASN A 669 -10.76 -23.84 52.38
C ASN A 669 -10.66 -22.69 51.35
N ALA A 670 -10.84 -21.44 51.80
CA ALA A 670 -10.68 -20.25 50.96
C ALA A 670 -9.24 -20.09 50.44
N GLU A 671 -8.22 -20.34 51.27
CA GLU A 671 -6.81 -20.35 50.85
C GLU A 671 -6.52 -21.41 49.77
N SER A 672 -7.10 -22.61 49.93
CA SER A 672 -6.95 -23.72 48.97
C SER A 672 -7.59 -23.39 47.61
N MET A 673 -8.75 -22.73 47.63
CA MET A 673 -9.43 -22.25 46.42
C MET A 673 -8.62 -21.16 45.71
N LEU A 674 -8.19 -20.12 46.44
CA LEU A 674 -7.39 -19.04 45.86
C LEU A 674 -6.10 -19.58 45.25
N LYS A 675 -5.46 -20.57 45.88
CA LYS A 675 -4.29 -21.25 45.33
C LYS A 675 -4.59 -21.96 44.00
N LYS A 676 -5.73 -22.64 43.87
CA LYS A 676 -6.15 -23.26 42.60
C LYS A 676 -6.40 -22.23 41.51
N LEU A 677 -7.03 -21.10 41.85
CA LEU A 677 -7.22 -20.01 40.89
C LEU A 677 -5.91 -19.33 40.48
N GLU A 678 -4.96 -19.15 41.42
CA GLU A 678 -3.60 -18.70 41.10
C GLU A 678 -2.89 -19.70 40.16
N GLU A 679 -3.04 -21.01 40.37
CA GLU A 679 -2.50 -22.04 39.48
C GLU A 679 -3.14 -22.00 38.08
N GLU A 680 -4.45 -21.79 37.97
CA GLU A 680 -5.15 -21.58 36.71
C GLU A 680 -4.65 -20.32 35.97
N TYR A 681 -4.52 -19.20 36.69
CA TYR A 681 -3.98 -17.96 36.14
C TYR A 681 -2.55 -18.15 35.63
N TYR A 682 -1.71 -18.84 36.41
CA TYR A 682 -0.35 -19.18 36.02
C TYR A 682 -0.30 -20.01 34.73
N ASN A 683 -1.19 -20.98 34.57
CA ASN A 683 -1.27 -21.77 33.33
C ASN A 683 -1.64 -20.91 32.12
N ILE A 684 -2.50 -19.90 32.29
CA ILE A 684 -2.83 -18.95 31.22
C ILE A 684 -1.61 -18.08 30.87
N GLN A 685 -0.85 -17.62 31.87
CA GLN A 685 0.39 -16.88 31.64
C GLN A 685 1.42 -17.71 30.85
N MET A 686 1.55 -19.00 31.16
CA MET A 686 2.43 -19.90 30.41
C MET A 686 1.98 -20.08 28.97
N ASP A 687 0.67 -20.19 28.74
CA ASP A 687 0.09 -20.30 27.41
C ASP A 687 0.28 -19.01 26.58
N CYS A 688 0.30 -17.82 27.21
CA CYS A 688 0.70 -16.57 26.56
C CYS A 688 2.18 -16.60 26.17
N TYR A 689 3.04 -16.98 27.13
CA TYR A 689 4.48 -16.98 26.95
C TYR A 689 4.95 -17.96 25.85
N ASP A 690 4.37 -19.15 25.79
CA ASP A 690 4.65 -20.12 24.72
C ASP A 690 4.33 -19.55 23.34
N LYS A 691 3.24 -18.78 23.20
CA LYS A 691 2.88 -18.14 21.93
C LYS A 691 3.84 -17.00 21.57
N GLU A 692 4.31 -16.23 22.55
CA GLU A 692 5.32 -15.19 22.34
C GLU A 692 6.64 -15.79 21.83
N ILE A 693 7.10 -16.90 22.41
CA ILE A 693 8.29 -17.62 21.91
C ILE A 693 8.09 -18.00 20.44
N GLU A 694 6.96 -18.60 20.07
CA GLU A 694 6.76 -19.05 18.68
C GLU A 694 6.65 -17.89 17.69
N ILE A 695 6.10 -16.74 18.12
CA ILE A 695 6.13 -15.51 17.33
C ILE A 695 7.58 -15.10 17.10
N ILE A 696 8.40 -15.02 18.16
CA ILE A 696 9.81 -14.64 18.07
C ILE A 696 10.60 -15.61 17.16
N GLU A 697 10.41 -16.92 17.33
CA GLU A 697 11.06 -17.94 16.49
C GLU A 697 10.66 -17.77 15.01
N CYS A 698 9.38 -17.53 14.72
CA CYS A 698 8.91 -17.30 13.36
C CYS A 698 9.44 -16.00 12.76
N VAL A 699 9.50 -14.93 13.54
CA VAL A 699 10.03 -13.63 13.11
C VAL A 699 11.52 -13.72 12.82
N ASN A 700 12.31 -14.33 13.70
CA ASN A 700 13.74 -14.54 13.47
C ASN A 700 13.97 -15.33 12.18
N LYS A 701 13.17 -16.38 11.96
CA LYS A 701 13.26 -17.14 10.72
C LYS A 701 12.86 -16.32 9.50
N LEU A 702 11.79 -15.52 9.61
CA LEU A 702 11.35 -14.60 8.56
C LEU A 702 12.46 -13.63 8.17
N SER A 703 13.11 -12.97 9.14
CA SER A 703 14.24 -12.06 8.90
C SER A 703 15.43 -12.72 8.23
N GLU A 704 15.65 -14.01 8.49
CA GLU A 704 16.71 -14.77 7.82
C GLU A 704 16.39 -15.03 6.34
N ILE A 705 15.14 -15.38 6.00
CA ILE A 705 14.80 -15.96 4.69
C ILE A 705 13.99 -15.04 3.78
N ALA A 706 13.22 -14.09 4.32
CA ALA A 706 12.25 -13.33 3.55
C ALA A 706 12.93 -12.24 2.72
N LEU A 707 12.32 -11.94 1.57
CA LEU A 707 12.76 -10.83 0.74
C LEU A 707 12.42 -9.47 1.38
N ASN A 708 11.25 -9.41 2.01
CA ASN A 708 10.87 -8.36 2.94
C ASN A 708 10.72 -8.99 4.32
N ASP A 709 11.56 -8.58 5.27
CA ASP A 709 11.54 -9.05 6.65
C ASP A 709 10.53 -8.30 7.52
N LYS A 710 9.94 -7.22 6.98
CA LYS A 710 8.84 -6.52 7.65
C LYS A 710 7.65 -7.47 7.75
N ILE A 711 7.23 -7.72 8.98
CA ILE A 711 6.15 -8.65 9.30
C ILE A 711 4.83 -8.13 8.70
N THR A 712 4.74 -6.82 8.44
CA THR A 712 3.69 -6.15 7.66
C THR A 712 4.14 -4.78 7.11
N SER A 713 3.51 -4.33 6.02
CA SER A 713 3.72 -3.01 5.37
C SER A 713 3.55 -1.87 6.38
N SER A 714 4.48 -0.89 6.42
CA SER A 714 4.55 0.11 7.50
C SER A 714 3.21 0.79 7.81
N ASN A 715 2.93 0.99 9.10
CA ASN A 715 1.71 1.66 9.57
C ASN A 715 1.55 3.07 8.99
N GLU A 716 2.65 3.80 8.85
CA GLU A 716 2.68 5.11 8.16
C GLU A 716 2.16 5.02 6.72
N TYR A 717 2.42 3.91 6.04
CA TYR A 717 1.95 3.71 4.69
C TYR A 717 0.45 3.39 4.67
N LEU A 718 -0.05 2.57 5.59
CA LEU A 718 -1.48 2.32 5.75
C LEU A 718 -2.26 3.61 6.09
N ASP A 719 -1.65 4.54 6.81
CA ASP A 719 -2.23 5.86 7.07
C ASP A 719 -2.39 6.69 5.80
N ILE A 720 -1.37 6.67 4.93
CA ILE A 720 -1.44 7.31 3.60
C ILE A 720 -2.54 6.65 2.75
N LEU A 721 -2.73 5.33 2.82
CA LEU A 721 -3.83 4.61 2.13
C LEU A 721 -5.21 5.08 2.60
N ILE A 722 -5.40 5.12 3.91
CA ILE A 722 -6.65 5.56 4.53
C ILE A 722 -6.94 7.00 4.11
N GLN A 723 -5.94 7.87 4.13
CA GLN A 723 -6.07 9.26 3.72
C GLN A 723 -6.42 9.38 2.23
N THR A 724 -5.67 8.69 1.36
CA THR A 724 -5.89 8.72 -0.10
C THR A 724 -7.29 8.22 -0.48
N GLU A 725 -7.78 7.14 0.14
CA GLU A 725 -9.15 6.67 -0.10
C GLU A 725 -10.23 7.65 0.38
N ASN A 726 -9.96 8.36 1.48
CA ASN A 726 -10.87 9.39 1.99
C ASN A 726 -10.90 10.62 1.06
N GLU A 727 -9.79 10.95 0.41
CA GLU A 727 -9.64 12.06 -0.54
C GLU A 727 -10.25 11.71 -1.91
N GLU A 728 -9.90 10.56 -2.48
CA GLU A 728 -10.31 10.17 -3.84
C GLU A 728 -11.73 9.62 -3.92
N LYS A 729 -12.27 9.07 -2.82
CA LYS A 729 -13.64 8.52 -2.70
C LYS A 729 -14.09 7.60 -3.85
N LYS A 730 -13.15 6.83 -4.40
CA LYS A 730 -13.42 5.86 -5.48
C LYS A 730 -14.42 4.80 -5.04
N THR A 731 -15.18 4.22 -5.97
CA THR A 731 -16.17 3.17 -5.68
C THR A 731 -15.57 2.07 -4.79
N GLY A 732 -16.22 1.75 -3.66
CA GLY A 732 -15.73 0.76 -2.68
C GLY A 732 -14.76 1.30 -1.59
N TYR A 733 -14.47 2.60 -1.56
CA TYR A 733 -13.47 3.18 -0.65
C TYR A 733 -13.70 2.89 0.85
N LYS A 734 -14.97 2.85 1.30
CA LYS A 734 -15.31 2.54 2.70
C LYS A 734 -14.82 1.15 3.13
N VAL A 735 -14.96 0.16 2.25
CA VAL A 735 -14.52 -1.22 2.50
C VAL A 735 -12.98 -1.30 2.51
N ARG A 736 -12.32 -0.54 1.62
CA ARG A 736 -10.85 -0.44 1.60
C ARG A 736 -10.29 0.22 2.86
N ILE A 737 -10.87 1.34 3.30
CA ILE A 737 -10.49 2.02 4.55
C ILE A 737 -10.62 1.08 5.75
N GLU A 738 -11.73 0.36 5.85
CA GLU A 738 -11.93 -0.57 6.97
C GLU A 738 -10.91 -1.71 6.95
N GLY A 739 -10.60 -2.25 5.77
CA GLY A 739 -9.53 -3.22 5.63
C GLY A 739 -8.15 -2.67 6.01
N TYR A 740 -7.83 -1.41 5.65
CA TYR A 740 -6.55 -0.76 6.02
C TYR A 740 -6.44 -0.58 7.53
N LYS A 741 -7.54 -0.21 8.21
CA LYS A 741 -7.59 -0.09 9.68
C LYS A 741 -7.36 -1.44 10.38
N GLN A 742 -7.98 -2.52 9.89
CA GLN A 742 -7.78 -3.85 10.44
C GLN A 742 -6.33 -4.34 10.29
N LEU A 743 -5.70 -4.05 9.14
CA LEU A 743 -4.28 -4.34 8.94
C LEU A 743 -3.41 -3.51 9.89
N LYS A 744 -3.71 -2.22 10.07
CA LYS A 744 -2.98 -1.34 10.97
C LYS A 744 -3.04 -1.82 12.43
N GLN A 745 -4.22 -2.20 12.91
CA GLN A 745 -4.38 -2.77 14.25
C GLN A 745 -3.56 -4.05 14.44
N ALA A 746 -3.54 -4.94 13.45
CA ALA A 746 -2.72 -6.15 13.51
C ALA A 746 -1.21 -5.82 13.60
N ASN A 747 -0.76 -4.79 12.90
CA ASN A 747 0.63 -4.34 12.91
C ASN A 747 1.04 -3.71 14.25
N GLU A 748 0.18 -2.88 14.84
CA GLU A 748 0.42 -2.26 16.14
C GLU A 748 0.61 -3.31 17.23
N ILE A 749 -0.23 -4.36 17.22
CA ILE A 749 -0.08 -5.51 18.12
C ILE A 749 1.27 -6.21 17.92
N ILE A 750 1.70 -6.39 16.67
CA ILE A 750 3.01 -7.00 16.34
C ILE A 750 4.16 -6.13 16.84
N GLU A 751 4.15 -4.84 16.56
CA GLU A 751 5.21 -3.92 16.97
C GLU A 751 5.33 -3.81 18.50
N ASP A 752 4.21 -3.83 19.21
CA ASP A 752 4.20 -3.79 20.68
C ASP A 752 4.75 -5.07 21.30
N ILE A 753 4.43 -6.24 20.73
CA ILE A 753 5.07 -7.52 21.12
C ILE A 753 6.58 -7.43 20.87
N MET A 754 6.99 -6.91 19.72
CA MET A 754 8.40 -6.77 19.35
C MET A 754 9.17 -5.80 20.28
N LYS A 755 8.59 -4.63 20.60
CA LYS A 755 9.17 -3.64 21.53
C LYS A 755 9.24 -4.15 22.97
N LYS A 756 8.33 -5.03 23.38
CA LYS A 756 8.41 -5.71 24.68
C LYS A 756 9.47 -6.82 24.68
N SER A 757 9.68 -7.46 23.52
CA SER A 757 10.69 -8.51 23.32
C SER A 757 12.12 -8.00 23.07
N THR A 758 12.36 -6.67 22.99
CA THR A 758 13.68 -6.10 22.63
C THR A 758 14.82 -6.37 23.62
N THR A 759 14.58 -7.08 24.73
CA THR A 759 15.68 -7.79 25.38
C THR A 759 15.90 -9.09 24.61
N LYS A 760 16.99 -9.13 23.82
CA LYS A 760 17.58 -10.37 23.26
C LYS A 760 17.91 -11.34 24.41
N LYS A 761 16.90 -11.91 25.05
CA LYS A 761 17.07 -13.01 25.99
C LYS A 761 16.96 -14.28 25.18
N SER A 762 18.00 -15.09 25.26
CA SER A 762 18.02 -16.45 24.72
C SER A 762 16.93 -17.30 25.36
N LYS A 763 16.53 -18.38 24.67
CA LYS A 763 15.57 -19.37 25.17
C LYS A 763 15.95 -19.88 26.55
N GLU A 764 17.24 -19.98 26.83
CA GLU A 764 17.81 -20.39 28.11
C GLU A 764 17.71 -19.31 29.19
N GLU A 765 17.95 -18.03 28.86
CA GLU A 765 17.88 -16.91 29.82
C GLU A 765 16.46 -16.68 30.31
N ILE A 766 15.47 -16.77 29.42
CA ILE A 766 14.07 -16.58 29.83
C ILE A 766 13.58 -17.80 30.62
N LYS A 767 13.99 -19.01 30.25
CA LYS A 767 13.70 -20.23 31.02
C LYS A 767 14.37 -20.23 32.40
N ALA A 768 15.55 -19.63 32.53
CA ALA A 768 16.27 -19.47 33.81
C ALA A 768 15.61 -18.43 34.72
N GLU A 769 15.26 -17.23 34.21
CA GLU A 769 14.48 -16.25 34.98
C GLU A 769 13.13 -16.81 35.43
N TYR A 770 12.54 -17.66 34.60
CA TYR A 770 11.31 -18.38 34.92
C TYR A 770 11.49 -19.47 35.98
N GLU A 771 12.56 -20.25 35.95
CA GLU A 771 12.87 -21.21 37.02
C GLU A 771 13.16 -20.51 38.35
N VAL A 772 13.74 -19.32 38.30
CA VAL A 772 13.93 -18.44 39.47
C VAL A 772 12.59 -17.95 40.00
N LYS A 773 11.72 -17.34 39.18
CA LYS A 773 10.36 -16.94 39.59
C LYS A 773 9.51 -18.11 40.06
N ARG A 774 9.65 -19.29 39.45
CA ARG A 774 8.99 -20.54 39.84
C ARG A 774 9.48 -21.04 41.19
N LYS A 775 10.76 -20.86 41.53
CA LYS A 775 11.29 -21.17 42.88
C LYS A 775 10.78 -20.16 43.90
N GLU A 776 10.82 -18.87 43.60
CA GLU A 776 10.29 -17.80 44.46
C GLU A 776 8.79 -17.98 44.77
N LEU A 777 7.98 -18.43 43.79
CA LEU A 777 6.56 -18.73 43.96
C LEU A 777 6.29 -20.06 44.70
N LYS A 778 7.20 -21.04 44.63
CA LYS A 778 7.10 -22.31 45.37
C LYS A 778 7.63 -22.22 46.81
N GLU A 779 8.55 -21.31 47.08
CA GLU A 779 9.19 -21.11 48.39
C GLU A 779 8.45 -20.10 49.28
N GLY A 780 7.34 -19.51 48.81
CA GLY A 780 6.45 -18.70 49.64
C GLY A 780 5.79 -19.52 50.75
N GLU A 781 6.34 -19.42 51.96
CA GLU A 781 5.78 -19.92 53.23
C GLU A 781 4.26 -19.74 53.32
N LYS A 782 3.58 -20.67 54.00
CA LYS A 782 2.16 -20.64 54.42
C LYS A 782 1.59 -19.21 54.38
N THR A 783 0.93 -18.90 53.27
CA THR A 783 0.48 -17.55 52.93
C THR A 783 -0.91 -17.36 53.51
N THR A 784 -0.99 -16.58 54.59
CA THR A 784 -2.26 -16.13 55.16
C THR A 784 -3.01 -15.25 54.15
N MET A 785 -4.34 -15.20 54.23
CA MET A 785 -5.21 -14.29 53.44
C MET A 785 -4.66 -12.84 53.33
N ASP A 786 -4.07 -12.31 54.41
CA ASP A 786 -3.49 -10.97 54.42
C ASP A 786 -2.26 -10.83 53.49
N LYS A 787 -1.38 -11.84 53.42
CA LYS A 787 -0.24 -11.84 52.49
C LYS A 787 -0.67 -12.01 51.03
N LEU A 788 -1.78 -12.73 50.78
CA LEU A 788 -2.39 -12.87 49.45
C LEU A 788 -2.96 -11.54 48.96
N ILE A 789 -3.61 -10.78 49.85
CA ILE A 789 -4.09 -9.42 49.57
C ILE A 789 -2.93 -8.45 49.34
N GLU A 790 -1.84 -8.60 50.09
CA GLU A 790 -0.62 -7.78 49.95
C GLU A 790 0.12 -8.07 48.63
N LYS A 791 0.19 -9.35 48.22
CA LYS A 791 0.71 -9.80 46.93
C LYS A 791 -0.16 -9.36 45.75
N MET A 792 -1.48 -9.31 45.94
CA MET A 792 -2.40 -8.71 44.98
C MET A 792 -2.13 -7.21 44.84
N ARG A 793 -1.98 -6.47 45.95
CA ARG A 793 -1.61 -5.04 45.90
C ARG A 793 -0.28 -4.80 45.17
N SER A 794 0.71 -5.70 45.26
CA SER A 794 1.99 -5.56 44.54
C SER A 794 1.92 -5.94 43.06
N LEU A 795 1.00 -6.82 42.65
CA LEU A 795 0.75 -7.14 41.23
C LEU A 795 0.06 -6.00 40.45
N PHE A 796 -0.49 -5.00 41.14
CA PHE A 796 -1.26 -3.88 40.57
C PHE A 796 -0.57 -2.50 40.68
N SER A 797 0.76 -2.40 40.76
CA SER A 797 1.42 -1.10 40.58
C SER A 797 1.29 -0.66 39.11
N TRP A 798 0.34 0.24 38.85
CA TRP A 798 0.25 1.00 37.61
C TRP A 798 1.31 2.10 37.57
#